data_AF-A0A1C4NCS5-F1
#
_entry.id   AF-A0A1C4NCS5-F1
#
_cell.length_a   1.000
_cell.length_b   1.000
_cell.length_c   1.000
_cell.angle_alpha   90.00
_cell.angle_beta   90.00
_cell.angle_gamma   90.00
#
_symmetry.space_group_name_H-M   'P 1'
#
loop_
_entity.id
_entity.type
_entity.pdbx_description
1 polymer ?
#
loop_
_entity_poly.entity_id
_entity_poly.type
_entity_poly.pdbx_seq_one_letter_code
_entity_poly.pdbx_strand_id
1 'polypeptide(L)'
;MRVTPLGLSAIRKRFRSPQAIMLLALVLIASAYLSLVPTSSHAATPVLLSQGKPATASSVQDAFTAAAAVDGNTGTRWSSAASDPQWLQVDLGSSQPISQVVLNWETAYATAFKIQTSADGSTWNDIYSTTTGAGGTQTLNVTGTGRYVRMYGTQRATQWGYSLWEFQVYGGSGGGTTPPATCGNTTAALGKPATASSTENAGTPAQDAFDGNAGTRWSSAASDPQWVQVDLGSSQSICGAQLTWETAYAKAYQIQLSDNGSTWNTVYSTTTGPGGVENLSFSGTGRYVRMYGTARATQYGYSLWEFTVLTPGGTSTTPPPGGGNGDCPWVGSTAPVATRVSQVMAQMTTAQKVSILHGNNSATPYIGNITGIPSLCIPNIGLQDGPAGVGDGVGGVTQMPSGNASAATFDDALEQQYGAAIGAEFAGKGVQVALGPTLNIVRDPRWGRSFESFSEDPYLNGRLAAADIRGIQSQGVMAEMKHVAVYNIENPAGTVIVDKRTMQELYLPAFQAAIQQGSPAAAMCAYSIVNSVPACQNPDLLNTGLYQQANFGGFVTSDWGGTHSTVESANAGLTVEMPNGYFYADFLAQAVANGTVTQTTLNTMVSRLLTQFFAFGLFDKAPSGSHDATVTTPAHVQVALQGAEEGAVLLKNNGILPLSTSTTHSIAVIGWDGGAGVQSIGGGSATVTSSGTVWPITGIQNRVAGTGTTVQYNDATNLSSAVTLARSSDVAIVFASDNYGNEEHDTTTLDLPNNGGSTTSQNDMIAQVAAANPHTIVVLDNNSAINMPWLSQVAGVFEAFYPGQQIGTAMAALIFGDVNPSGKLPVTFPKSLADVPASTPAQWPGTNGQVQYSEGLNVGYKWYDAKNITPLFPFGFGLSYTSFGFSNLQVGALSGGNSTVHVTVTNTGSRAGTEVAQLYVGDPASTGEPVHQLRGYQRVTLNPGQAQTLTFTVATHDLAYWNTGTNNWTTAAGTYQILVGDSSRNLPVTGTLTVPTTVNAAMAATITPKAAAAGQAATAAPLTVPNPHGMSGPVHAAVDWTFDPNASGLAYTATGLPPGIALSSAGRFTGAATKAGTFTVTVTARNAAGASGSATFVWTATP
;
A
#
# COMPACT_ATOMS: atom_id res chain seq x y z
N MET A 1 58.61 -30.79 -50.63
CA MET A 1 57.38 -31.62 -50.63
C MET A 1 57.11 -32.04 -49.19
N ARG A 2 55.89 -31.79 -48.68
CA ARG A 2 55.48 -32.18 -47.32
C ARG A 2 55.51 -33.70 -47.17
N VAL A 3 55.95 -34.20 -46.01
CA VAL A 3 55.41 -35.36 -45.26
C VAL A 3 56.24 -35.61 -43.96
N THR A 4 55.56 -35.48 -42.80
CA THR A 4 55.72 -36.18 -41.49
C THR A 4 56.96 -35.95 -40.57
N PRO A 5 56.96 -36.39 -39.28
CA PRO A 5 55.96 -36.21 -38.19
C PRO A 5 56.58 -36.00 -36.76
N LEU A 6 55.72 -35.78 -35.74
CA LEU A 6 55.83 -36.12 -34.29
C LEU A 6 57.02 -35.64 -33.43
N GLY A 7 56.74 -35.14 -32.20
CA GLY A 7 57.67 -35.31 -31.07
C GLY A 7 57.71 -34.21 -29.99
N LEU A 8 57.59 -34.64 -28.73
CA LEU A 8 57.60 -33.90 -27.47
C LEU A 8 58.95 -33.23 -27.07
N SER A 9 58.82 -32.19 -26.22
CA SER A 9 59.61 -31.90 -24.99
C SER A 9 61.08 -31.43 -25.08
N ALA A 10 61.37 -30.28 -24.44
CA ALA A 10 62.59 -30.03 -23.65
C ALA A 10 62.42 -28.72 -22.83
N ILE A 11 62.34 -28.74 -21.49
CA ILE A 11 63.42 -28.72 -20.47
C ILE A 11 64.00 -27.31 -20.15
N ARG A 12 63.69 -26.88 -18.92
CA ARG A 12 64.50 -26.17 -17.89
C ARG A 12 65.60 -25.16 -18.31
N LYS A 13 65.50 -23.93 -17.78
CA LYS A 13 66.37 -23.43 -16.66
C LYS A 13 65.95 -22.02 -16.15
N ARG A 14 66.11 -21.85 -14.83
CA ARG A 14 65.89 -20.69 -13.94
C ARG A 14 66.85 -19.52 -14.27
N PHE A 15 66.60 -18.24 -13.94
CA PHE A 15 66.58 -17.70 -12.56
C PHE A 15 66.20 -16.19 -12.47
N ARG A 16 65.59 -15.85 -11.32
CA ARG A 16 65.77 -14.63 -10.48
C ARG A 16 65.38 -13.26 -11.04
N SER A 17 64.20 -12.79 -10.63
CA SER A 17 63.99 -11.40 -10.21
C SER A 17 63.31 -11.41 -8.82
N PRO A 18 63.85 -10.70 -7.80
CA PRO A 18 63.31 -10.71 -6.43
C PRO A 18 61.92 -10.07 -6.29
N GLN A 19 61.50 -9.25 -7.25
CA GLN A 19 60.25 -8.48 -7.16
C GLN A 19 59.00 -9.32 -7.49
N ALA A 20 59.13 -10.35 -8.34
CA ALA A 20 58.01 -11.24 -8.67
C ALA A 20 57.74 -12.28 -7.56
N ILE A 21 58.77 -12.67 -6.79
CA ILE A 21 58.61 -13.56 -5.63
C ILE A 21 58.05 -12.78 -4.44
N MET A 22 58.36 -11.48 -4.30
CA MET A 22 57.76 -10.65 -3.26
C MET A 22 56.27 -10.39 -3.53
N LEU A 23 55.83 -10.24 -4.79
CA LEU A 23 54.41 -10.13 -5.12
C LEU A 23 53.65 -11.46 -4.95
N LEU A 24 54.25 -12.60 -5.31
CA LEU A 24 53.61 -13.89 -5.08
C LEU A 24 53.61 -14.29 -3.60
N ALA A 25 54.63 -13.90 -2.83
CA ALA A 25 54.66 -14.08 -1.38
C ALA A 25 53.73 -13.10 -0.66
N LEU A 26 53.52 -11.87 -1.13
CA LEU A 26 52.50 -10.97 -0.58
C LEU A 26 51.08 -11.43 -0.91
N VAL A 27 50.85 -12.03 -2.09
CA VAL A 27 49.55 -12.61 -2.43
C VAL A 27 49.30 -13.94 -1.70
N LEU A 28 50.33 -14.78 -1.48
CA LEU A 28 50.22 -16.02 -0.70
C LEU A 28 50.27 -15.81 0.82
N ILE A 29 50.89 -14.74 1.32
CA ILE A 29 50.81 -14.34 2.73
C ILE A 29 49.49 -13.60 3.00
N ALA A 30 48.94 -12.83 2.04
CA ALA A 30 47.57 -12.30 2.13
C ALA A 30 46.49 -13.38 2.02
N SER A 31 46.79 -14.55 1.42
CA SER A 31 45.89 -15.70 1.38
C SER A 31 46.22 -16.80 2.40
N ALA A 32 47.29 -16.66 3.19
CA ALA A 32 47.61 -17.54 4.33
C ALA A 32 47.56 -16.83 5.71
N TYR A 33 47.33 -15.51 5.76
CA TYR A 33 46.92 -14.75 6.96
C TYR A 33 45.41 -14.49 7.03
N LEU A 34 44.61 -15.08 6.13
CA LEU A 34 43.14 -15.08 6.20
C LEU A 34 42.57 -16.45 6.57
N SER A 35 43.33 -17.25 7.33
CA SER A 35 42.92 -18.59 7.73
C SER A 35 43.59 -18.99 9.06
N LEU A 36 43.34 -18.23 10.12
CA LEU A 36 43.45 -18.63 11.55
C LEU A 36 43.09 -17.47 12.50
N VAL A 37 42.10 -16.64 12.13
CA VAL A 37 41.33 -15.91 13.15
C VAL A 37 40.28 -16.92 13.61
N PRO A 38 40.14 -17.23 14.92
CA PRO A 38 38.99 -18.00 15.36
C PRO A 38 37.77 -17.25 14.85
N THR A 39 36.97 -17.90 14.01
CA THR A 39 35.62 -17.44 13.74
C THR A 39 34.91 -17.49 15.09
N SER A 40 34.93 -16.39 15.85
CA SER A 40 33.78 -16.05 16.66
C SER A 40 32.62 -16.05 15.67
N SER A 41 31.81 -17.10 15.73
CA SER A 41 30.44 -17.05 15.24
C SER A 41 29.92 -15.67 15.63
N HIS A 42 29.54 -14.83 14.67
CA HIS A 42 28.69 -13.70 14.98
C HIS A 42 27.47 -14.33 15.65
N ALA A 43 27.43 -14.23 16.99
CA ALA A 43 26.27 -14.60 17.76
C ALA A 43 25.12 -13.79 17.16
N ALA A 44 24.02 -14.47 16.83
CA ALA A 44 22.79 -13.79 16.49
C ALA A 44 22.54 -12.68 17.53
N THR A 45 22.12 -11.51 17.09
CA THR A 45 21.76 -10.40 17.99
C THR A 45 20.85 -10.95 19.08
N PRO A 46 21.22 -10.82 20.37
CA PRO A 46 20.43 -11.39 21.46
C PRO A 46 18.99 -10.89 21.38
N VAL A 47 18.02 -11.81 21.33
CA VAL A 47 16.59 -11.47 21.23
C VAL A 47 16.07 -11.19 22.64
N LEU A 48 15.37 -10.07 22.84
CA LEU A 48 14.74 -9.76 24.12
C LEU A 48 13.53 -10.70 24.36
N LEU A 49 13.59 -11.52 25.41
CA LEU A 49 12.63 -12.57 25.71
C LEU A 49 11.61 -12.17 26.79
N SER A 50 11.95 -11.25 27.69
CA SER A 50 11.12 -10.92 28.86
C SER A 50 10.03 -9.87 28.61
N GLN A 51 10.11 -9.09 27.53
CA GLN A 51 9.19 -7.97 27.32
C GLN A 51 7.74 -8.43 27.14
N GLY A 52 6.81 -7.81 27.88
CA GLY A 52 5.39 -8.11 27.91
C GLY A 52 5.03 -9.47 28.53
N LYS A 53 6.00 -10.18 29.14
CA LYS A 53 5.76 -11.51 29.71
C LYS A 53 5.18 -11.45 31.13
N PRO A 54 4.42 -12.47 31.56
CA PRO A 54 3.91 -12.55 32.93
C PRO A 54 5.06 -12.51 33.94
N ALA A 55 4.97 -11.59 34.91
CA ALA A 55 5.96 -11.42 35.95
C ALA A 55 5.31 -11.45 37.34
N THR A 56 6.00 -12.05 38.30
CA THR A 56 5.61 -12.09 39.71
C THR A 56 6.79 -11.72 40.60
N ALA A 57 6.50 -11.31 41.82
CA ALA A 57 7.54 -10.92 42.79
C ALA A 57 7.18 -11.42 44.19
N SER A 58 8.19 -11.50 45.06
CA SER A 58 8.01 -11.85 46.47
C SER A 58 7.17 -10.84 47.25
N SER A 59 7.23 -9.57 46.85
CA SER A 59 6.38 -8.50 47.37
C SER A 59 6.30 -7.35 46.37
N VAL A 60 5.31 -6.49 46.58
CA VAL A 60 5.07 -5.27 45.80
C VAL A 60 4.80 -4.14 46.78
N GLN A 61 5.41 -2.98 46.56
CA GLN A 61 5.09 -1.73 47.24
C GLN A 61 4.09 -0.93 46.41
N ASP A 62 2.92 -0.65 46.98
CA ASP A 62 1.84 0.14 46.36
C ASP A 62 1.51 -0.32 44.92
N ALA A 63 1.62 0.58 43.92
CA ALA A 63 1.29 0.30 42.53
C ALA A 63 2.49 -0.24 41.69
N PHE A 64 3.67 -0.43 42.29
CA PHE A 64 4.91 -0.79 41.59
C PHE A 64 5.04 -2.31 41.38
N THR A 65 4.16 -2.86 40.55
CA THR A 65 4.02 -4.31 40.32
C THR A 65 5.21 -4.92 39.56
N ALA A 66 5.33 -6.25 39.58
CA ALA A 66 6.39 -6.95 38.85
C ALA A 66 6.29 -6.79 37.31
N ALA A 67 5.06 -6.66 36.78
CA ALA A 67 4.82 -6.46 35.35
C ALA A 67 5.42 -5.14 34.83
N ALA A 68 5.49 -4.13 35.69
CA ALA A 68 6.04 -2.81 35.37
C ALA A 68 7.57 -2.80 35.17
N ALA A 69 8.26 -3.90 35.47
CA ALA A 69 9.69 -4.05 35.18
C ALA A 69 9.96 -4.88 33.92
N VAL A 70 8.92 -5.27 33.17
CA VAL A 70 9.05 -6.05 31.93
C VAL A 70 8.15 -5.53 30.82
N ASP A 71 7.59 -4.33 30.95
CA ASP A 71 6.64 -3.74 29.99
C ASP A 71 7.36 -2.99 28.85
N GLY A 72 8.67 -2.73 28.98
CA GLY A 72 9.47 -2.00 28.00
C GLY A 72 9.35 -0.49 28.14
N ASN A 73 8.72 -0.01 29.22
CA ASN A 73 8.58 1.41 29.52
C ASN A 73 9.51 1.79 30.68
N THR A 74 10.59 2.51 30.37
CA THR A 74 11.57 2.94 31.38
C THR A 74 11.04 3.98 32.39
N GLY A 75 9.77 4.40 32.27
CA GLY A 75 9.08 5.28 33.21
C GLY A 75 8.25 4.54 34.28
N THR A 76 8.08 3.21 34.17
CA THR A 76 7.39 2.35 35.12
C THR A 76 8.38 1.41 35.82
N ARG A 77 8.07 0.92 37.03
CA ARG A 77 9.00 0.09 37.80
C ARG A 77 8.32 -0.88 38.74
N TRP A 78 9.05 -1.95 39.07
CA TRP A 78 8.77 -2.78 40.23
C TRP A 78 9.47 -2.23 41.50
N SER A 79 8.83 -2.37 42.67
CA SER A 79 9.45 -2.09 43.97
C SER A 79 9.04 -3.13 45.01
N SER A 80 10.00 -3.63 45.79
CA SER A 80 9.76 -4.63 46.85
C SER A 80 9.62 -4.02 48.24
N ALA A 81 9.16 -4.83 49.20
CA ALA A 81 9.27 -4.54 50.62
C ALA A 81 10.73 -4.40 51.07
N ALA A 82 10.95 -3.64 52.16
CA ALA A 82 12.26 -3.36 52.74
C ALA A 82 12.78 -4.51 53.63
N SER A 83 12.85 -5.73 53.10
CA SER A 83 13.47 -6.90 53.75
C SER A 83 14.32 -7.72 52.78
N ASP A 84 15.16 -8.60 53.31
CA ASP A 84 16.00 -9.51 52.51
C ASP A 84 15.68 -10.96 52.88
N PRO A 85 15.56 -11.89 51.91
CA PRO A 85 15.67 -11.69 50.46
C PRO A 85 14.37 -11.21 49.80
N GLN A 86 14.47 -10.65 48.60
CA GLN A 86 13.32 -10.39 47.70
C GLN A 86 13.66 -10.80 46.28
N TRP A 87 12.64 -11.08 45.47
CA TRP A 87 12.83 -11.50 44.09
C TRP A 87 11.74 -10.97 43.16
N LEU A 88 12.11 -10.81 41.90
CA LEU A 88 11.21 -10.62 40.76
C LEU A 88 11.54 -11.70 39.72
N GLN A 89 10.51 -12.38 39.22
CA GLN A 89 10.64 -13.42 38.20
C GLN A 89 9.74 -13.13 37.00
N VAL A 90 10.18 -13.59 35.84
CA VAL A 90 9.43 -13.56 34.58
C VAL A 90 9.24 -14.99 34.06
N ASP A 91 8.03 -15.32 33.59
CA ASP A 91 7.71 -16.55 32.88
C ASP A 91 7.85 -16.33 31.37
N LEU A 92 8.87 -16.92 30.75
CA LEU A 92 9.13 -16.79 29.31
C LEU A 92 8.14 -17.62 28.45
N GLY A 93 7.26 -18.40 29.08
CA GLY A 93 6.26 -19.26 28.45
C GLY A 93 6.78 -20.64 28.06
N SER A 94 8.09 -20.78 27.82
CA SER A 94 8.78 -22.05 27.56
C SER A 94 10.26 -21.96 27.96
N SER A 95 10.96 -23.09 28.06
CA SER A 95 12.37 -23.10 28.45
C SER A 95 13.25 -22.53 27.33
N GLN A 96 13.98 -21.44 27.61
CA GLN A 96 14.79 -20.73 26.62
C GLN A 96 16.27 -20.70 27.03
N PRO A 97 17.22 -20.75 26.06
CA PRO A 97 18.63 -20.47 26.34
C PRO A 97 18.81 -18.98 26.63
N ILE A 98 19.42 -18.67 27.78
CA ILE A 98 19.64 -17.30 28.26
C ILE A 98 21.10 -16.94 28.07
N SER A 99 21.35 -15.85 27.35
CA SER A 99 22.71 -15.36 27.03
C SER A 99 23.06 -14.05 27.74
N GLN A 100 22.05 -13.26 28.12
CA GLN A 100 22.27 -11.98 28.77
C GLN A 100 21.06 -11.58 29.62
N VAL A 101 21.33 -10.87 30.72
CA VAL A 101 20.30 -10.19 31.53
C VAL A 101 20.73 -8.74 31.74
N VAL A 102 19.85 -7.78 31.47
CA VAL A 102 20.06 -6.37 31.78
C VAL A 102 19.12 -5.97 32.91
N LEU A 103 19.70 -5.46 34.00
CA LEU A 103 19.01 -4.92 35.16
C LEU A 103 19.10 -3.41 35.11
N ASN A 104 17.98 -2.71 34.95
CA ASN A 104 17.94 -1.26 35.08
C ASN A 104 17.40 -0.88 36.46
N TRP A 105 18.29 -0.65 37.41
CA TRP A 105 17.93 -0.33 38.78
C TRP A 105 17.47 1.11 38.96
N GLU A 106 16.57 1.32 39.92
CA GLU A 106 16.39 2.62 40.56
C GLU A 106 17.52 2.87 41.58
N THR A 107 17.53 4.02 42.27
CA THR A 107 18.41 4.31 43.41
C THR A 107 18.43 3.18 44.45
N ALA A 108 17.31 2.48 44.66
CA ALA A 108 17.19 1.34 45.55
C ALA A 108 17.56 0.01 44.85
N TYR A 109 18.82 -0.40 44.94
CA TYR A 109 19.37 -1.59 44.25
C TYR A 109 19.96 -2.66 45.19
N ALA A 110 20.33 -3.82 44.62
CA ALA A 110 20.99 -4.91 45.33
C ALA A 110 22.53 -4.79 45.31
N THR A 111 23.19 -4.83 46.47
CA THR A 111 24.64 -5.10 46.54
C THR A 111 24.94 -6.58 46.43
N ALA A 112 24.08 -7.48 46.96
CA ALA A 112 24.19 -8.91 46.71
C ALA A 112 22.92 -9.47 46.09
N PHE A 113 23.06 -10.16 44.95
CA PHE A 113 21.95 -10.82 44.26
C PHE A 113 22.42 -11.96 43.37
N LYS A 114 21.45 -12.78 42.96
CA LYS A 114 21.61 -13.88 42.01
C LYS A 114 20.67 -13.70 40.83
N ILE A 115 21.09 -14.15 39.65
CA ILE A 115 20.16 -14.46 38.55
C ILE A 115 20.00 -15.97 38.54
N GLN A 116 18.74 -16.42 38.56
CA GLN A 116 18.43 -17.83 38.60
C GLN A 116 17.48 -18.22 37.48
N THR A 117 17.60 -19.46 37.00
CA THR A 117 16.65 -20.06 36.06
C THR A 117 15.94 -21.25 36.68
N SER A 118 14.71 -21.50 36.22
CA SER A 118 13.92 -22.66 36.61
C SER A 118 13.09 -23.17 35.44
N ALA A 119 12.89 -24.49 35.37
CA ALA A 119 11.97 -25.10 34.42
C ALA A 119 10.51 -25.05 34.90
N ASP A 120 10.30 -25.07 36.22
CA ASP A 120 9.00 -25.28 36.88
C ASP A 120 8.56 -24.13 37.80
N GLY A 121 9.42 -23.13 38.01
CA GLY A 121 9.17 -21.96 38.86
C GLY A 121 9.39 -22.23 40.37
N SER A 122 9.80 -23.44 40.74
CA SER A 122 9.98 -23.89 42.13
C SER A 122 11.40 -24.36 42.45
N THR A 123 12.06 -25.05 41.51
CA THR A 123 13.44 -25.52 41.61
C THR A 123 14.36 -24.56 40.85
N TRP A 124 15.28 -23.89 41.55
CA TRP A 124 16.06 -22.79 40.96
C TRP A 124 17.55 -23.10 40.90
N ASN A 125 18.17 -22.79 39.77
CA ASN A 125 19.61 -22.89 39.54
C ASN A 125 20.21 -21.50 39.38
N ASP A 126 21.33 -21.23 40.04
CA ASP A 126 22.07 -19.98 39.91
C ASP A 126 22.83 -19.95 38.59
N ILE A 127 22.57 -18.94 37.75
CA ILE A 127 23.32 -18.69 36.50
C ILE A 127 24.20 -17.44 36.60
N TYR A 128 24.05 -16.67 37.67
CA TYR A 128 24.91 -15.56 38.06
C TYR A 128 24.75 -15.28 39.56
N SER A 129 25.82 -14.83 40.23
CA SER A 129 25.79 -14.37 41.62
C SER A 129 26.83 -13.27 41.82
N THR A 130 26.49 -12.24 42.59
CA THR A 130 27.43 -11.20 43.01
C THR A 130 27.13 -10.73 44.44
N THR A 131 28.14 -10.23 45.13
CA THR A 131 28.03 -9.56 46.44
C THR A 131 28.47 -8.09 46.39
N THR A 132 28.78 -7.57 45.20
CA THR A 132 29.26 -6.20 44.98
C THR A 132 28.54 -5.52 43.81
N GLY A 133 27.23 -5.72 43.70
CA GLY A 133 26.36 -5.03 42.75
C GLY A 133 26.50 -3.50 42.87
N ALA A 134 26.50 -2.81 41.74
CA ALA A 134 26.80 -1.37 41.66
C ALA A 134 25.58 -0.47 41.45
N GLY A 135 24.38 -1.06 41.23
CA GLY A 135 23.18 -0.31 40.85
C GLY A 135 23.23 0.21 39.41
N GLY A 136 22.38 1.18 39.08
CA GLY A 136 22.24 1.73 37.72
C GLY A 136 21.83 0.68 36.68
N THR A 137 22.24 0.84 35.42
CA THR A 137 22.02 -0.19 34.40
C THR A 137 23.18 -1.19 34.38
N GLN A 138 22.91 -2.44 34.75
CA GLN A 138 23.88 -3.53 34.79
C GLN A 138 23.57 -4.55 33.69
N THR A 139 24.46 -4.69 32.71
CA THR A 139 24.40 -5.75 31.70
C THR A 139 25.23 -6.94 32.14
N LEU A 140 24.58 -8.09 32.28
CA LEU A 140 25.17 -9.33 32.78
C LEU A 140 25.19 -10.36 31.66
N ASN A 141 26.37 -10.79 31.24
CA ASN A 141 26.50 -11.93 30.35
C ASN A 141 26.38 -13.21 31.19
N VAL A 142 25.40 -14.03 30.87
CA VAL A 142 25.06 -15.24 31.63
C VAL A 142 24.89 -16.42 30.69
N THR A 143 24.93 -17.63 31.22
CA THR A 143 24.64 -18.83 30.43
C THR A 143 23.76 -19.75 31.24
N GLY A 144 22.57 -20.03 30.72
CA GLY A 144 21.59 -20.86 31.41
C GLY A 144 20.46 -21.26 30.50
N THR A 145 19.59 -22.13 30.99
CA THR A 145 18.35 -22.49 30.31
C THR A 145 17.24 -22.57 31.35
N GLY A 146 16.06 -22.06 31.01
CA GLY A 146 14.90 -22.14 31.89
C GLY A 146 13.70 -21.42 31.30
N ARG A 147 12.51 -21.79 31.81
CA ARG A 147 11.25 -21.13 31.49
C ARG A 147 11.06 -19.89 32.34
N TYR A 148 11.41 -19.99 33.61
CA TYR A 148 11.37 -18.88 34.54
C TYR A 148 12.78 -18.34 34.74
N VAL A 149 12.91 -17.02 34.75
CA VAL A 149 14.15 -16.32 35.09
C VAL A 149 13.84 -15.33 36.20
N ARG A 150 14.64 -15.29 37.26
CA ARG A 150 14.44 -14.35 38.36
C ARG A 150 15.71 -13.64 38.79
N MET A 151 15.55 -12.40 39.20
CA MET A 151 16.50 -11.69 40.05
C MET A 151 16.16 -12.02 41.51
N TYR A 152 17.13 -12.55 42.25
CA TYR A 152 16.99 -12.92 43.66
C TYR A 152 17.97 -12.11 44.50
N GLY A 153 17.50 -11.00 45.08
CA GLY A 153 18.26 -10.08 45.91
C GLY A 153 18.41 -10.62 47.33
N THR A 154 19.64 -10.63 47.85
CA THR A 154 19.98 -11.12 49.19
C THR A 154 20.60 -10.07 50.10
N GLN A 155 21.04 -8.93 49.57
CA GLN A 155 21.49 -7.79 50.36
C GLN A 155 21.22 -6.48 49.61
N ARG A 156 20.53 -5.55 50.26
CA ARG A 156 20.19 -4.21 49.72
C ARG A 156 21.33 -3.22 49.90
N ALA A 157 21.44 -2.30 48.96
CA ALA A 157 22.39 -1.18 49.02
C ALA A 157 21.91 -0.02 49.92
N THR A 158 20.60 0.05 50.16
CA THR A 158 19.95 1.13 50.92
C THR A 158 19.01 0.55 51.97
N GLN A 159 18.42 1.40 52.81
CA GLN A 159 17.39 0.98 53.78
C GLN A 159 16.05 0.58 53.12
N TRP A 160 15.85 0.96 51.85
CA TRP A 160 14.64 0.66 51.07
C TRP A 160 14.68 -0.75 50.49
N GLY A 161 13.59 -1.18 49.83
CA GLY A 161 13.52 -2.46 49.10
C GLY A 161 14.39 -2.49 47.85
N TYR A 162 14.14 -3.44 46.96
CA TYR A 162 14.75 -3.51 45.63
C TYR A 162 13.80 -2.88 44.62
N SER A 163 14.32 -2.12 43.65
CA SER A 163 13.49 -1.52 42.61
C SER A 163 14.17 -1.51 41.24
N LEU A 164 13.44 -2.00 40.23
CA LEU A 164 13.90 -2.12 38.84
C LEU A 164 12.93 -1.38 37.92
N TRP A 165 13.47 -0.43 37.15
CA TRP A 165 12.78 0.14 36.00
C TRP A 165 12.58 -0.91 34.92
N GLU A 166 13.60 -1.76 34.66
CA GLU A 166 13.51 -2.83 33.67
C GLU A 166 14.32 -4.07 34.08
N PHE A 167 13.76 -5.25 33.79
CA PHE A 167 14.34 -6.58 33.93
C PHE A 167 14.30 -7.30 32.58
N GLN A 168 15.36 -7.10 31.82
CA GLN A 168 15.46 -7.58 30.44
C GLN A 168 16.24 -8.88 30.40
N VAL A 169 15.66 -9.92 29.82
CA VAL A 169 16.29 -11.25 29.65
C VAL A 169 16.43 -11.51 28.16
N TYR A 170 17.63 -11.79 27.67
CA TYR A 170 17.92 -12.01 26.26
C TYR A 170 18.40 -13.45 25.97
N GLY A 171 18.12 -13.97 24.77
CA GLY A 171 18.51 -15.30 24.34
C GLY A 171 18.52 -15.58 22.82
N GLY A 172 18.86 -16.84 22.46
CA GLY A 172 18.93 -17.44 21.10
C GLY A 172 20.32 -17.37 20.41
N SER A 173 20.75 -18.29 19.52
CA SER A 173 20.74 -19.76 19.57
C SER A 173 22.16 -20.25 19.20
N GLY A 174 22.74 -21.16 19.99
CA GLY A 174 23.94 -21.91 19.65
C GLY A 174 23.62 -23.40 19.82
N GLY A 175 23.65 -24.15 18.73
CA GLY A 175 23.62 -25.63 18.74
C GLY A 175 22.27 -26.28 18.49
N GLY A 176 22.08 -26.72 17.24
CA GLY A 176 21.04 -27.60 16.71
C GLY A 176 20.26 -28.48 17.69
N THR A 177 19.01 -28.10 17.91
CA THR A 177 17.84 -28.92 17.55
C THR A 177 16.87 -27.98 16.82
N THR A 178 16.14 -28.53 15.85
CA THR A 178 15.19 -27.87 14.96
C THR A 178 14.43 -26.71 15.64
N PRO A 179 14.28 -25.53 15.00
CA PRO A 179 13.39 -24.48 15.49
C PRO A 179 12.04 -25.12 15.85
N PRO A 180 11.35 -24.75 16.95
CA PRO A 180 10.01 -25.27 17.20
C PRO A 180 9.20 -24.91 15.96
N ALA A 181 8.76 -25.91 15.22
CA ALA A 181 7.94 -25.66 14.04
C ALA A 181 6.75 -24.81 14.50
N THR A 182 6.50 -23.72 13.77
CA THR A 182 5.38 -22.82 14.00
C THR A 182 4.13 -23.67 14.19
N CYS A 183 3.34 -23.38 15.24
CA CYS A 183 2.10 -24.10 15.42
C CYS A 183 1.26 -24.02 14.16
N GLY A 184 0.79 -25.19 13.70
CA GLY A 184 -0.30 -25.21 12.75
C GLY A 184 -1.54 -24.57 13.39
N ASN A 185 -2.43 -24.03 12.56
CA ASN A 185 -3.73 -23.50 12.97
C ASN A 185 -4.86 -24.54 12.88
N THR A 186 -4.51 -25.80 12.62
CA THR A 186 -5.47 -26.92 12.52
C THR A 186 -5.55 -27.65 13.85
N THR A 187 -6.77 -27.85 14.34
CA THR A 187 -6.98 -28.61 15.57
C THR A 187 -6.78 -30.12 15.33
N ALA A 188 -5.88 -30.75 16.08
CA ALA A 188 -5.73 -32.21 16.11
C ALA A 188 -6.90 -32.90 16.84
N ALA A 189 -7.74 -32.12 17.54
CA ALA A 189 -8.84 -32.62 18.35
C ALA A 189 -10.18 -32.73 17.59
N LEU A 190 -10.28 -32.21 16.35
CA LEU A 190 -11.56 -32.17 15.62
C LEU A 190 -12.17 -33.56 15.43
N GLY A 191 -13.42 -33.73 15.90
CA GLY A 191 -14.20 -34.95 15.78
C GLY A 191 -13.62 -36.17 16.52
N LYS A 192 -12.67 -35.95 17.43
CA LYS A 192 -12.01 -37.03 18.18
C LYS A 192 -12.86 -37.46 19.39
N PRO A 193 -12.69 -38.71 19.88
CA PRO A 193 -13.38 -39.17 21.08
C PRO A 193 -13.07 -38.27 22.28
N ALA A 194 -14.10 -37.74 22.90
CA ALA A 194 -14.00 -36.84 24.04
C ALA A 194 -14.76 -37.38 25.26
N THR A 195 -14.25 -37.09 26.44
CA THR A 195 -14.90 -37.38 27.73
C THR A 195 -14.77 -36.18 28.66
N ALA A 196 -15.66 -36.10 29.65
CA ALA A 196 -15.63 -35.04 30.66
C ALA A 196 -15.91 -35.63 32.05
N SER A 197 -15.58 -34.87 33.09
CA SER A 197 -15.92 -35.22 34.47
C SER A 197 -17.43 -35.23 34.71
N SER A 198 -18.16 -34.36 34.03
CA SER A 198 -19.63 -34.29 34.05
C SER A 198 -20.14 -33.52 32.83
N THR A 199 -21.45 -33.59 32.63
CA THR A 199 -22.20 -32.79 31.65
C THR A 199 -23.40 -32.16 32.34
N GLU A 200 -23.72 -30.91 32.05
CA GLU A 200 -24.88 -30.19 32.62
C GLU A 200 -26.19 -30.92 32.32
N ASN A 201 -26.35 -31.37 31.07
CA ASN A 201 -27.46 -32.22 30.63
C ASN A 201 -27.08 -32.97 29.33
N ALA A 202 -28.01 -33.73 28.76
CA ALA A 202 -27.78 -34.53 27.56
C ALA A 202 -27.52 -33.71 26.27
N GLY A 203 -27.86 -32.42 26.25
CA GLY A 203 -27.68 -31.52 25.11
C GLY A 203 -26.37 -30.72 25.12
N THR A 204 -25.48 -30.95 26.09
CA THR A 204 -24.16 -30.30 26.16
C THR A 204 -23.04 -31.30 26.47
N PRO A 205 -22.89 -32.38 25.68
CA PRO A 205 -21.96 -33.45 25.96
C PRO A 205 -20.50 -33.03 25.67
N ALA A 206 -19.53 -33.87 26.04
CA ALA A 206 -18.10 -33.53 25.94
C ALA A 206 -17.60 -33.37 24.49
N GLN A 207 -18.25 -34.04 23.54
CA GLN A 207 -17.91 -34.03 22.11
C GLN A 207 -18.09 -32.66 21.48
N ASP A 208 -19.07 -31.90 21.97
CA ASP A 208 -19.43 -30.58 21.46
C ASP A 208 -18.35 -29.52 21.74
N ALA A 209 -17.34 -29.80 22.56
CA ALA A 209 -16.17 -28.93 22.68
C ALA A 209 -15.10 -29.18 21.60
N PHE A 210 -15.29 -30.17 20.73
CA PHE A 210 -14.29 -30.60 19.74
C PHE A 210 -14.89 -30.92 18.38
N ASP A 211 -16.13 -30.48 18.11
CA ASP A 211 -16.86 -30.82 16.89
C ASP A 211 -16.69 -29.77 15.76
N GLY A 212 -16.08 -28.62 16.08
CA GLY A 212 -15.82 -27.53 15.14
C GLY A 212 -17.06 -26.68 14.86
N ASN A 213 -18.11 -26.80 15.69
CA ASN A 213 -19.38 -26.11 15.52
C ASN A 213 -19.60 -25.08 16.63
N ALA A 214 -19.45 -23.81 16.29
CA ALA A 214 -19.64 -22.70 17.22
C ALA A 214 -21.08 -22.54 17.78
N GLY A 215 -22.04 -23.37 17.35
CA GLY A 215 -23.40 -23.42 17.89
C GLY A 215 -23.67 -24.51 18.92
N THR A 216 -22.73 -25.44 19.13
CA THR A 216 -22.78 -26.52 20.13
C THR A 216 -21.71 -26.32 21.20
N ARG A 217 -21.92 -26.85 22.40
CA ARG A 217 -20.95 -26.68 23.50
C ARG A 217 -20.97 -27.83 24.48
N TRP A 218 -19.82 -28.08 25.10
CA TRP A 218 -19.77 -28.81 26.35
C TRP A 218 -20.09 -27.87 27.52
N SER A 219 -20.87 -28.35 28.49
CA SER A 219 -21.09 -27.66 29.77
C SER A 219 -21.02 -28.65 30.93
N SER A 220 -20.36 -28.29 32.03
CA SER A 220 -20.18 -29.16 33.20
C SER A 220 -21.25 -28.94 34.29
N ALA A 221 -21.30 -29.83 35.28
CA ALA A 221 -21.96 -29.55 36.55
C ALA A 221 -21.35 -28.32 37.26
N ALA A 222 -22.14 -27.62 38.07
CA ALA A 222 -21.73 -26.44 38.82
C ALA A 222 -20.95 -26.79 40.10
N SER A 223 -19.81 -27.45 39.97
CA SER A 223 -18.84 -27.70 41.06
C SER A 223 -17.40 -27.57 40.57
N ASP A 224 -16.45 -27.48 41.51
CA ASP A 224 -15.01 -27.42 41.22
C ASP A 224 -14.30 -28.61 41.89
N PRO A 225 -13.33 -29.26 41.22
CA PRO A 225 -12.88 -29.05 39.84
C PRO A 225 -13.76 -29.78 38.81
N GLN A 226 -13.69 -29.36 37.55
CA GLN A 226 -14.24 -30.11 36.40
C GLN A 226 -13.25 -30.12 35.25
N TRP A 227 -13.39 -31.07 34.34
CA TRP A 227 -12.52 -31.20 33.18
C TRP A 227 -13.26 -31.74 31.96
N VAL A 228 -12.73 -31.37 30.79
CA VAL A 228 -13.07 -31.96 29.49
C VAL A 228 -11.77 -32.34 28.79
N GLN A 229 -11.75 -33.52 28.17
CA GLN A 229 -10.57 -34.06 27.52
C GLN A 229 -10.89 -34.71 26.17
N VAL A 230 -9.86 -34.79 25.33
CA VAL A 230 -9.91 -35.44 24.02
C VAL A 230 -8.80 -36.48 23.89
N ASP A 231 -9.12 -37.62 23.25
CA ASP A 231 -8.15 -38.64 22.83
C ASP A 231 -7.77 -38.44 21.36
N LEU A 232 -6.53 -38.00 21.10
CA LEU A 232 -6.03 -37.74 19.75
C LEU A 232 -5.82 -39.03 18.93
N GLY A 233 -5.89 -40.20 19.59
CA GLY A 233 -5.69 -41.54 19.00
C GLY A 233 -4.26 -42.05 19.08
N SER A 234 -3.27 -41.16 19.16
CA SER A 234 -1.85 -41.46 19.36
C SER A 234 -1.15 -40.28 20.03
N SER A 235 0.05 -40.48 20.61
CA SER A 235 0.83 -39.37 21.15
C SER A 235 1.29 -38.45 20.01
N GLN A 236 1.04 -37.15 20.15
CA GLN A 236 1.39 -36.14 19.15
C GLN A 236 2.18 -35.00 19.79
N SER A 237 3.03 -34.34 18.98
CA SER A 237 3.65 -33.08 19.38
C SER A 237 2.59 -31.98 19.35
N ILE A 238 2.41 -31.29 20.45
CA ILE A 238 1.43 -30.23 20.66
C ILE A 238 2.20 -28.96 20.98
N CYS A 239 1.78 -27.85 20.42
CA CYS A 239 2.47 -26.57 20.53
C CYS A 239 1.55 -25.41 20.98
N GLY A 240 0.25 -25.70 21.15
CA GLY A 240 -0.69 -24.77 21.75
C GLY A 240 -2.11 -25.33 21.82
N ALA A 241 -3.03 -24.50 22.32
CA ALA A 241 -4.45 -24.75 22.28
C ALA A 241 -5.22 -23.42 22.15
N GLN A 242 -6.48 -23.48 21.73
CA GLN A 242 -7.40 -22.36 21.84
C GLN A 242 -8.64 -22.81 22.60
N LEU A 243 -9.06 -22.03 23.60
CA LEU A 243 -10.29 -22.23 24.34
C LEU A 243 -11.29 -21.15 23.95
N THR A 244 -12.46 -21.53 23.46
CA THR A 244 -13.56 -20.62 23.19
C THR A 244 -14.63 -20.86 24.23
N TRP A 245 -14.63 -20.02 25.26
CA TRP A 245 -15.56 -20.11 26.39
C TRP A 245 -16.94 -19.54 26.06
N GLU A 246 -17.95 -20.10 26.71
CA GLU A 246 -19.23 -19.41 26.93
C GLU A 246 -19.10 -18.42 28.11
N THR A 247 -20.13 -17.63 28.39
CA THR A 247 -20.20 -16.76 29.58
C THR A 247 -19.81 -17.48 30.89
N ALA A 248 -20.10 -18.78 31.02
CA ALA A 248 -19.69 -19.61 32.14
C ALA A 248 -18.29 -20.22 31.93
N TYR A 249 -17.24 -19.47 32.28
CA TYR A 249 -15.83 -19.84 32.03
C TYR A 249 -15.01 -20.15 33.30
N ALA A 250 -13.81 -20.71 33.11
CA ALA A 250 -12.83 -20.91 34.17
C ALA A 250 -11.98 -19.67 34.43
N LYS A 251 -12.04 -19.11 35.64
CA LYS A 251 -11.09 -18.06 36.05
C LYS A 251 -9.74 -18.66 36.46
N ALA A 252 -9.72 -19.90 36.98
CA ALA A 252 -8.49 -20.66 37.19
C ALA A 252 -8.58 -22.04 36.54
N TYR A 253 -7.59 -22.39 35.74
CA TYR A 253 -7.53 -23.67 35.04
C TYR A 253 -6.11 -24.06 34.62
N GLN A 254 -5.97 -25.32 34.21
CA GLN A 254 -4.75 -25.90 33.67
C GLN A 254 -5.04 -26.57 32.32
N ILE A 255 -4.09 -26.53 31.39
CA ILE A 255 -4.04 -27.47 30.26
C ILE A 255 -3.04 -28.55 30.58
N GLN A 256 -3.45 -29.80 30.43
CA GLN A 256 -2.64 -30.95 30.78
C GLN A 256 -2.58 -31.95 29.64
N LEU A 257 -1.41 -32.58 29.48
CA LEU A 257 -1.13 -33.62 28.50
C LEU A 257 -0.89 -34.97 29.19
N SER A 258 -1.27 -36.06 28.54
CA SER A 258 -1.01 -37.43 29.01
C SER A 258 -0.83 -38.39 27.84
N ASP A 259 0.08 -39.35 27.95
CA ASP A 259 0.19 -40.44 26.97
C ASP A 259 -0.78 -41.60 27.23
N ASN A 260 -1.24 -41.75 28.48
CA ASN A 260 -2.00 -42.92 28.94
C ASN A 260 -3.39 -42.58 29.52
N GLY A 261 -3.74 -41.28 29.58
CA GLY A 261 -5.02 -40.78 30.08
C GLY A 261 -5.16 -40.81 31.61
N SER A 262 -4.12 -41.24 32.35
CA SER A 262 -4.13 -41.40 33.80
C SER A 262 -3.05 -40.57 34.52
N THR A 263 -1.87 -40.43 33.91
CA THR A 263 -0.75 -39.62 34.42
C THR A 263 -0.68 -38.32 33.64
N TRP A 264 -0.86 -37.17 34.31
CA TRP A 264 -1.05 -35.88 33.64
C TRP A 264 0.07 -34.90 33.95
N ASN A 265 0.57 -34.23 32.92
CA ASN A 265 1.57 -33.18 33.01
C ASN A 265 0.93 -31.84 32.63
N THR A 266 1.02 -30.84 33.51
CA THR A 266 0.52 -29.50 33.23
C THR A 266 1.48 -28.75 32.32
N VAL A 267 0.97 -28.31 31.16
CA VAL A 267 1.74 -27.55 30.14
C VAL A 267 1.37 -26.08 30.12
N TYR A 268 0.20 -25.72 30.62
CA TYR A 268 -0.25 -24.35 30.82
C TYR A 268 -1.10 -24.24 32.09
N SER A 269 -1.02 -23.12 32.79
CA SER A 269 -1.87 -22.84 33.95
C SER A 269 -2.10 -21.35 34.11
N THR A 270 -3.30 -20.96 34.54
CA THR A 270 -3.64 -19.59 34.89
C THR A 270 -4.59 -19.55 36.08
N THR A 271 -4.55 -18.47 36.86
CA THR A 271 -5.48 -18.18 37.97
C THR A 271 -6.34 -16.93 37.74
N THR A 272 -6.13 -16.28 36.60
CA THR A 272 -6.81 -15.04 36.19
C THR A 272 -7.27 -15.12 34.73
N GLY A 273 -7.78 -16.27 34.32
CA GLY A 273 -8.35 -16.48 32.99
C GLY A 273 -9.40 -15.40 32.68
N PRO A 274 -9.33 -14.72 31.52
CA PRO A 274 -10.27 -13.66 31.15
C PRO A 274 -11.61 -14.20 30.60
N GLY A 275 -11.70 -15.47 30.22
CA GLY A 275 -12.85 -15.99 29.45
C GLY A 275 -12.78 -15.59 27.97
N GLY A 276 -13.90 -15.72 27.24
CA GLY A 276 -13.94 -15.42 25.80
C GLY A 276 -13.11 -16.41 24.96
N VAL A 277 -12.38 -15.91 23.96
CA VAL A 277 -11.44 -16.73 23.16
C VAL A 277 -10.02 -16.57 23.73
N GLU A 278 -9.46 -17.65 24.26
CA GLU A 278 -8.11 -17.68 24.82
C GLU A 278 -7.17 -18.51 23.94
N ASN A 279 -6.14 -17.87 23.38
CA ASN A 279 -5.08 -18.54 22.62
C ASN A 279 -3.89 -18.86 23.53
N LEU A 280 -3.60 -20.15 23.67
CA LEU A 280 -2.63 -20.67 24.62
C LEU A 280 -1.43 -21.24 23.85
N SER A 281 -0.25 -20.69 24.11
CA SER A 281 1.01 -21.18 23.52
C SER A 281 1.77 -22.00 24.55
N PHE A 282 2.03 -23.27 24.24
CA PHE A 282 2.80 -24.19 25.09
C PHE A 282 3.29 -25.40 24.28
N SER A 283 4.48 -25.93 24.56
CA SER A 283 4.96 -27.14 23.88
C SER A 283 4.91 -28.38 24.76
N GLY A 284 4.49 -29.51 24.21
CA GLY A 284 4.57 -30.81 24.87
C GLY A 284 4.18 -31.97 23.95
N THR A 285 4.26 -33.19 24.46
CA THR A 285 3.81 -34.39 23.75
C THR A 285 2.76 -35.11 24.58
N GLY A 286 1.70 -35.59 23.92
CA GLY A 286 0.65 -36.33 24.61
C GLY A 286 -0.35 -36.93 23.63
N ARG A 287 -1.00 -38.01 24.04
CA ARG A 287 -2.15 -38.59 23.34
C ARG A 287 -3.47 -37.96 23.79
N TYR A 288 -3.57 -37.64 25.07
CA TYR A 288 -4.73 -37.02 25.68
C TYR A 288 -4.42 -35.59 26.05
N VAL A 289 -5.37 -34.70 25.78
CA VAL A 289 -5.30 -33.28 26.14
C VAL A 289 -6.55 -32.95 26.95
N ARG A 290 -6.38 -32.29 28.11
CA ARG A 290 -7.52 -31.86 28.91
C ARG A 290 -7.39 -30.42 29.40
N MET A 291 -8.52 -29.75 29.46
CA MET A 291 -8.72 -28.53 30.25
C MET A 291 -9.21 -28.98 31.62
N TYR A 292 -8.48 -28.58 32.66
CA TYR A 292 -8.77 -28.90 34.06
C TYR A 292 -9.07 -27.61 34.83
N GLY A 293 -10.35 -27.29 34.97
CA GLY A 293 -10.84 -26.11 35.66
C GLY A 293 -10.82 -26.30 37.18
N THR A 294 -10.25 -25.32 37.89
CA THR A 294 -10.10 -25.35 39.35
C THR A 294 -10.84 -24.23 40.08
N ALA A 295 -11.20 -23.14 39.39
CA ALA A 295 -12.13 -22.15 39.91
C ALA A 295 -12.98 -21.52 38.79
N ARG A 296 -14.29 -21.53 38.98
CA ARG A 296 -15.27 -20.92 38.07
C ARG A 296 -15.34 -19.41 38.25
N ALA A 297 -15.56 -18.70 37.15
CA ALA A 297 -15.78 -17.26 37.18
C ALA A 297 -17.23 -16.88 37.58
N THR A 298 -18.16 -17.83 37.49
CA THR A 298 -19.60 -17.63 37.74
C THR A 298 -20.15 -18.72 38.68
N GLN A 299 -21.43 -18.62 39.05
CA GLN A 299 -22.11 -19.65 39.83
C GLN A 299 -22.42 -20.95 39.05
N TYR A 300 -22.34 -20.90 37.72
CA TYR A 300 -22.62 -22.02 36.82
C TYR A 300 -21.40 -22.94 36.68
N GLY A 301 -21.50 -24.02 35.91
CA GLY A 301 -20.37 -24.90 35.55
C GLY A 301 -19.37 -24.26 34.60
N TYR A 302 -18.43 -25.04 34.07
CA TYR A 302 -17.55 -24.62 32.98
C TYR A 302 -18.19 -24.95 31.64
N SER A 303 -18.06 -24.06 30.67
CA SER A 303 -18.74 -24.19 29.38
C SER A 303 -17.86 -23.71 28.23
N LEU A 304 -17.61 -24.59 27.26
CA LEU A 304 -16.74 -24.35 26.11
C LEU A 304 -17.51 -24.60 24.82
N TRP A 305 -17.60 -23.58 23.97
CA TRP A 305 -18.04 -23.72 22.58
C TRP A 305 -17.00 -24.51 21.78
N GLU A 306 -15.70 -24.26 21.99
CA GLU A 306 -14.64 -25.02 21.30
C GLU A 306 -13.37 -25.15 22.15
N PHE A 307 -12.66 -26.26 21.99
CA PHE A 307 -11.35 -26.55 22.56
C PHE A 307 -10.41 -27.13 21.49
N THR A 308 -9.67 -26.23 20.87
CA THR A 308 -8.72 -26.55 19.80
C THR A 308 -7.36 -26.98 20.36
N VAL A 309 -6.73 -28.00 19.76
CA VAL A 309 -5.38 -28.50 20.10
C VAL A 309 -4.45 -28.36 18.90
N LEU A 310 -3.36 -27.60 19.01
CA LEU A 310 -2.48 -27.26 17.89
C LEU A 310 -1.21 -28.12 17.85
N THR A 311 -0.79 -28.58 16.66
CA THR A 311 0.44 -29.37 16.46
C THR A 311 1.45 -28.66 15.56
N PRO A 312 2.77 -28.84 15.74
CA PRO A 312 3.79 -28.20 14.91
C PRO A 312 3.76 -28.69 13.45
N GLY A 313 3.88 -27.78 12.49
CA GLY A 313 4.05 -28.13 11.07
C GLY A 313 2.78 -28.60 10.35
N GLY A 314 1.59 -28.30 10.90
CA GLY A 314 0.35 -28.39 10.14
C GLY A 314 0.35 -27.39 8.98
N THR A 315 0.86 -27.80 7.82
CA THR A 315 0.63 -27.07 6.56
C THR A 315 -0.87 -27.06 6.30
N SER A 316 -1.40 -25.88 5.97
CA SER A 316 -2.76 -25.70 5.51
C SER A 316 -3.09 -26.69 4.38
N THR A 317 -3.76 -27.78 4.73
CA THR A 317 -5.07 -28.02 4.15
C THR A 317 -6.07 -27.55 5.19
N THR A 318 -6.19 -26.23 5.35
CA THR A 318 -7.48 -25.71 5.78
C THR A 318 -8.42 -26.15 4.66
N PRO A 319 -9.45 -26.97 4.94
CA PRO A 319 -10.54 -27.10 3.99
C PRO A 319 -11.00 -25.69 3.61
N PRO A 320 -11.52 -25.48 2.39
CA PRO A 320 -12.09 -24.19 2.03
C PRO A 320 -13.09 -23.75 3.09
N PRO A 321 -13.34 -22.43 3.28
CA PRO A 321 -14.10 -21.91 4.41
C PRO A 321 -15.30 -22.81 4.72
N GLY A 322 -15.17 -23.58 5.79
CA GLY A 322 -16.12 -24.64 6.12
C GLY A 322 -17.37 -24.03 6.73
N GLY A 323 -18.17 -23.35 5.92
CA GLY A 323 -19.59 -23.31 6.16
C GLY A 323 -20.27 -24.23 5.16
N GLY A 324 -21.10 -25.14 5.64
CA GLY A 324 -21.91 -26.02 4.80
C GLY A 324 -21.15 -27.27 4.34
N ASN A 325 -21.38 -28.37 5.04
CA ASN A 325 -21.45 -29.76 4.57
C ASN A 325 -20.37 -30.34 3.62
N GLY A 326 -19.30 -29.62 3.26
CA GLY A 326 -18.17 -30.15 2.50
C GLY A 326 -18.30 -30.17 0.96
N ASP A 327 -19.35 -29.61 0.34
CA ASP A 327 -19.54 -29.64 -1.12
C ASP A 327 -19.75 -28.24 -1.71
N CYS A 328 -18.66 -27.47 -1.91
CA CYS A 328 -18.65 -26.27 -2.77
C CYS A 328 -17.90 -26.62 -4.09
N PRO A 329 -18.57 -27.11 -5.15
CA PRO A 329 -17.90 -27.60 -6.38
C PRO A 329 -17.12 -26.52 -7.13
N TRP A 330 -17.37 -25.25 -6.83
CA TRP A 330 -16.61 -24.14 -7.38
C TRP A 330 -15.28 -23.92 -6.68
N VAL A 331 -15.02 -24.39 -5.45
CA VAL A 331 -13.73 -24.14 -4.78
C VAL A 331 -12.65 -25.11 -5.30
N GLY A 332 -11.46 -24.60 -5.63
CA GLY A 332 -10.39 -25.39 -6.24
C GLY A 332 -10.69 -25.84 -7.68
N SER A 333 -11.82 -25.42 -8.24
CA SER A 333 -12.24 -25.74 -9.60
C SER A 333 -11.44 -24.95 -10.63
N THR A 334 -10.95 -25.63 -11.66
CA THR A 334 -10.30 -25.01 -12.83
C THR A 334 -11.30 -24.55 -13.89
N ALA A 335 -12.61 -24.63 -13.60
CA ALA A 335 -13.64 -24.13 -14.50
C ALA A 335 -13.50 -22.61 -14.70
N PRO A 336 -13.92 -22.10 -15.88
CA PRO A 336 -14.10 -20.67 -16.13
C PRO A 336 -14.71 -19.91 -14.95
N VAL A 337 -14.19 -18.72 -14.63
CA VAL A 337 -14.73 -17.84 -13.57
C VAL A 337 -16.24 -17.66 -13.74
N ALA A 338 -16.71 -17.34 -14.95
CA ALA A 338 -18.14 -17.19 -15.23
C ALA A 338 -18.97 -18.45 -14.91
N THR A 339 -18.41 -19.65 -15.13
CA THR A 339 -19.06 -20.91 -14.77
C THR A 339 -19.12 -21.08 -13.26
N ARG A 340 -18.04 -20.78 -12.54
CA ARG A 340 -17.97 -20.85 -11.07
C ARG A 340 -18.96 -19.86 -10.44
N VAL A 341 -19.03 -18.63 -10.95
CA VAL A 341 -20.03 -17.61 -10.57
C VAL A 341 -21.46 -18.15 -10.78
N SER A 342 -21.76 -18.70 -11.96
CA SER A 342 -23.08 -19.27 -12.25
C SER A 342 -23.43 -20.42 -11.31
N GLN A 343 -22.47 -21.25 -10.92
CA GLN A 343 -22.69 -22.36 -9.98
C GLN A 343 -23.03 -21.84 -8.58
N VAL A 344 -22.28 -20.86 -8.06
CA VAL A 344 -22.56 -20.24 -6.76
C VAL A 344 -23.92 -19.58 -6.77
N MET A 345 -24.19 -18.75 -7.77
CA MET A 345 -25.44 -18.00 -7.89
C MET A 345 -26.68 -18.89 -8.04
N ALA A 346 -26.53 -20.09 -8.60
CA ALA A 346 -27.61 -21.08 -8.68
C ALA A 346 -27.96 -21.68 -7.31
N GLN A 347 -27.03 -21.65 -6.35
CA GLN A 347 -27.22 -22.11 -4.97
C GLN A 347 -27.64 -20.96 -4.02
N MET A 348 -27.50 -19.70 -4.44
CA MET A 348 -27.86 -18.55 -3.62
C MET A 348 -29.37 -18.31 -3.60
N THR A 349 -29.93 -18.20 -2.40
CA THR A 349 -31.24 -17.58 -2.16
C THR A 349 -31.21 -16.08 -2.47
N THR A 350 -32.38 -15.46 -2.67
CA THR A 350 -32.48 -14.00 -2.82
C THR A 350 -31.92 -13.26 -1.60
N ALA A 351 -32.17 -13.75 -0.39
CA ALA A 351 -31.64 -13.15 0.84
C ALA A 351 -30.10 -13.17 0.87
N GLN A 352 -29.49 -14.28 0.46
CA GLN A 352 -28.03 -14.39 0.34
C GLN A 352 -27.46 -13.49 -0.77
N LYS A 353 -28.19 -13.29 -1.86
CA LYS A 353 -27.80 -12.34 -2.92
C LYS A 353 -27.79 -10.92 -2.40
N VAL A 354 -28.81 -10.53 -1.65
CA VAL A 354 -28.94 -9.20 -1.04
C VAL A 354 -27.86 -8.98 0.03
N SER A 355 -27.56 -9.99 0.86
CA SER A 355 -26.66 -9.82 2.02
C SER A 355 -25.21 -9.49 1.69
N ILE A 356 -24.74 -9.74 0.46
CA ILE A 356 -23.38 -9.41 0.01
C ILE A 356 -23.30 -8.09 -0.78
N LEU A 357 -24.44 -7.42 -0.97
CA LEU A 357 -24.54 -6.15 -1.69
C LEU A 357 -24.56 -4.96 -0.72
N HIS A 358 -24.21 -5.16 0.54
CA HIS A 358 -24.08 -4.06 1.49
C HIS A 358 -23.01 -4.36 2.55
N GLY A 359 -22.45 -3.31 3.14
CA GLY A 359 -21.58 -3.41 4.29
C GLY A 359 -22.34 -3.85 5.55
N ASN A 360 -21.62 -4.34 6.54
CA ASN A 360 -22.20 -4.85 7.80
C ASN A 360 -22.20 -3.81 8.94
N ASN A 361 -21.87 -2.55 8.65
CA ASN A 361 -21.73 -1.44 9.61
C ASN A 361 -20.68 -1.68 10.71
N SER A 362 -19.77 -2.65 10.53
CA SER A 362 -18.59 -2.84 11.37
C SER A 362 -17.42 -2.07 10.76
N ALA A 363 -16.71 -1.30 11.58
CA ALA A 363 -15.41 -0.73 11.24
C ALA A 363 -14.25 -1.62 11.75
N THR A 364 -14.53 -2.89 12.01
CA THR A 364 -13.53 -3.86 12.51
C THR A 364 -13.61 -5.16 11.72
N PRO A 365 -12.47 -5.68 11.23
CA PRO A 365 -11.11 -5.13 11.37
C PRO A 365 -10.78 -3.98 10.40
N TYR A 366 -11.59 -3.74 9.37
CA TYR A 366 -11.36 -2.68 8.38
C TYR A 366 -12.52 -1.68 8.35
N ILE A 367 -12.33 -0.51 7.73
CA ILE A 367 -13.39 0.52 7.68
C ILE A 367 -14.65 0.08 6.92
N GLY A 368 -14.51 -0.85 5.97
CA GLY A 368 -15.62 -1.46 5.23
C GLY A 368 -15.55 -2.96 5.32
N ASN A 369 -16.68 -3.61 5.61
CA ASN A 369 -16.75 -5.07 5.69
C ASN A 369 -18.02 -5.59 5.03
N ILE A 370 -17.87 -6.50 4.07
CA ILE A 370 -18.97 -7.31 3.53
C ILE A 370 -18.92 -8.68 4.22
N THR A 371 -20.03 -9.06 4.83
CA THR A 371 -20.15 -10.37 5.48
C THR A 371 -20.28 -11.46 4.41
N GLY A 372 -19.37 -12.43 4.45
CA GLY A 372 -19.37 -13.59 3.58
C GLY A 372 -20.54 -14.54 3.84
N ILE A 373 -20.62 -15.58 3.02
CA ILE A 373 -21.62 -16.64 3.15
C ILE A 373 -20.89 -17.96 3.29
N PRO A 374 -20.60 -18.39 4.54
CA PRO A 374 -19.84 -19.60 4.79
C PRO A 374 -20.43 -20.81 4.08
N SER A 375 -21.76 -20.99 4.10
CA SER A 375 -22.48 -22.10 3.45
C SER A 375 -22.29 -22.22 1.94
N LEU A 376 -21.73 -21.18 1.30
CA LEU A 376 -21.40 -21.14 -0.12
C LEU A 376 -19.91 -20.90 -0.36
N CYS A 377 -19.09 -21.05 0.68
CA CYS A 377 -17.66 -20.78 0.67
C CYS A 377 -17.31 -19.35 0.21
N ILE A 378 -18.22 -18.37 0.35
CA ILE A 378 -17.96 -16.96 0.05
C ILE A 378 -17.29 -16.34 1.29
N PRO A 379 -16.06 -15.82 1.18
CA PRO A 379 -15.35 -15.26 2.33
C PRO A 379 -15.88 -13.87 2.72
N ASN A 380 -15.51 -13.41 3.92
CA ASN A 380 -15.65 -12.00 4.29
C ASN A 380 -14.71 -11.14 3.43
N ILE A 381 -15.11 -9.90 3.20
CA ILE A 381 -14.35 -8.95 2.40
C ILE A 381 -14.10 -7.69 3.22
N GLY A 382 -12.82 -7.40 3.45
CA GLY A 382 -12.33 -6.17 4.05
C GLY A 382 -11.97 -5.13 2.99
N LEU A 383 -12.50 -3.93 3.15
CA LEU A 383 -12.15 -2.73 2.40
C LEU A 383 -11.45 -1.76 3.33
N GLN A 384 -10.31 -1.23 2.91
CA GLN A 384 -9.50 -0.33 3.72
C GLN A 384 -8.90 0.80 2.87
N ASP A 385 -8.87 2.02 3.40
CA ASP A 385 -8.12 3.12 2.80
C ASP A 385 -6.61 2.85 2.85
N GLY A 386 -5.77 3.55 2.08
CA GLY A 386 -6.09 4.59 1.11
C GLY A 386 -5.07 4.67 -0.03
N PRO A 387 -5.06 5.80 -0.77
CA PRO A 387 -4.29 5.95 -2.01
C PRO A 387 -2.78 6.22 -1.80
N ALA A 388 -2.36 6.61 -0.58
CA ALA A 388 -0.95 6.90 -0.27
C ALA A 388 -0.29 5.91 0.71
N GLY A 389 -0.85 4.71 0.79
CA GLY A 389 -0.53 3.66 1.77
C GLY A 389 -1.80 3.21 2.49
N VAL A 390 -1.67 2.22 3.38
CA VAL A 390 -2.82 1.77 4.18
C VAL A 390 -3.20 2.90 5.16
N GLY A 391 -4.34 3.54 4.90
CA GLY A 391 -4.85 4.79 5.45
C GLY A 391 -5.58 4.63 6.77
N ASP A 392 -6.47 5.58 7.08
CA ASP A 392 -7.18 5.72 8.36
C ASP A 392 -6.27 5.69 9.60
N GLY A 393 -5.03 6.15 9.44
CA GLY A 393 -4.04 6.16 10.52
C GLY A 393 -3.53 4.78 10.92
N VAL A 394 -3.76 3.73 10.13
CA VAL A 394 -3.16 2.41 10.36
C VAL A 394 -1.63 2.54 10.43
N GLY A 395 -1.03 1.95 11.47
CA GLY A 395 0.41 1.98 11.71
C GLY A 395 1.16 0.77 11.16
N GLY A 396 2.50 0.80 11.19
CA GLY A 396 3.35 -0.30 10.72
C GLY A 396 3.43 -0.42 9.19
N VAL A 397 3.15 0.68 8.49
CA VAL A 397 3.03 0.80 7.03
C VAL A 397 3.96 1.91 6.53
N THR A 398 4.13 1.98 5.21
CA THR A 398 4.93 3.03 4.56
C THR A 398 4.02 4.19 4.17
N GLN A 399 4.35 5.40 4.64
CA GLN A 399 3.72 6.63 4.20
C GLN A 399 4.40 7.10 2.91
N MET A 400 3.73 6.86 1.78
CA MET A 400 4.22 7.22 0.46
C MET A 400 4.02 8.72 0.17
N PRO A 401 4.71 9.28 -0.84
CA PRO A 401 4.33 10.57 -1.41
C PRO A 401 2.87 10.59 -1.84
N SER A 402 2.21 11.73 -1.67
CA SER A 402 0.82 11.98 -2.10
C SER A 402 0.63 11.83 -3.61
N GLY A 403 -0.61 11.73 -4.08
CA GLY A 403 -0.94 11.48 -5.49
C GLY A 403 -0.35 12.53 -6.42
N ASN A 404 -0.39 13.81 -6.05
CA ASN A 404 0.20 14.89 -6.84
C ASN A 404 1.74 14.89 -6.78
N ALA A 405 2.33 14.55 -5.63
CA ALA A 405 3.78 14.34 -5.51
C ALA A 405 4.25 13.20 -6.43
N SER A 406 3.51 12.08 -6.47
CA SER A 406 3.80 10.97 -7.39
C SER A 406 3.57 11.36 -8.84
N ALA A 407 2.49 12.10 -9.13
CA ALA A 407 2.22 12.58 -10.48
C ALA A 407 3.30 13.50 -11.03
N ALA A 408 3.96 14.26 -10.15
CA ALA A 408 5.05 15.13 -10.54
C ALA A 408 6.26 14.37 -11.11
N THR A 409 6.36 13.06 -10.90
CA THR A 409 7.40 12.20 -11.51
C THR A 409 7.20 12.04 -13.02
N PHE A 410 5.94 12.06 -13.51
CA PHE A 410 5.57 11.67 -14.87
C PHE A 410 6.16 10.29 -15.26
N ASP A 411 6.13 9.32 -14.33
CA ASP A 411 6.74 8.00 -14.51
C ASP A 411 5.76 6.85 -14.20
N ASP A 412 5.20 6.26 -15.25
CA ASP A 412 4.30 5.10 -15.16
C ASP A 412 4.97 3.87 -14.51
N ALA A 413 6.28 3.70 -14.67
CA ALA A 413 6.98 2.54 -14.14
C ALA A 413 7.25 2.69 -12.65
N LEU A 414 7.54 3.91 -12.18
CA LEU A 414 7.64 4.22 -10.76
C LEU A 414 6.26 4.14 -10.10
N GLU A 415 5.21 4.67 -10.73
CA GLU A 415 3.83 4.57 -10.22
C GLU A 415 3.35 3.11 -10.10
N GLN A 416 3.72 2.24 -11.04
CA GLN A 416 3.40 0.82 -10.91
C GLN A 416 4.16 0.14 -9.75
N GLN A 417 5.39 0.58 -9.46
CA GLN A 417 6.14 0.09 -8.29
C GLN A 417 5.56 0.63 -6.98
N TYR A 418 5.12 1.89 -6.99
CA TYR A 418 4.35 2.50 -5.91
C TYR A 418 3.10 1.67 -5.61
N GLY A 419 2.27 1.41 -6.62
CA GLY A 419 1.07 0.59 -6.50
C GLY A 419 1.37 -0.82 -5.98
N ALA A 420 2.46 -1.43 -6.44
CA ALA A 420 2.87 -2.76 -5.98
C ALA A 420 3.33 -2.75 -4.50
N ALA A 421 4.02 -1.71 -4.05
CA ALA A 421 4.42 -1.57 -2.65
C ALA A 421 3.20 -1.40 -1.75
N ILE A 422 2.27 -0.48 -2.06
CA ILE A 422 1.06 -0.30 -1.26
C ILE A 422 0.15 -1.54 -1.32
N GLY A 423 0.03 -2.19 -2.48
CA GLY A 423 -0.74 -3.44 -2.62
C GLY A 423 -0.19 -4.58 -1.77
N ALA A 424 1.14 -4.67 -1.63
CA ALA A 424 1.78 -5.67 -0.79
C ALA A 424 1.51 -5.38 0.70
N GLU A 425 1.46 -4.12 1.09
CA GLU A 425 1.10 -3.72 2.45
C GLU A 425 -0.37 -3.97 2.75
N PHE A 426 -1.29 -3.65 1.85
CA PHE A 426 -2.71 -4.05 1.96
C PHE A 426 -2.86 -5.57 2.12
N ALA A 427 -2.17 -6.35 1.28
CA ALA A 427 -2.18 -7.81 1.37
C ALA A 427 -1.65 -8.29 2.73
N GLY A 428 -0.51 -7.76 3.19
CA GLY A 428 0.09 -8.08 4.49
C GLY A 428 -0.80 -7.68 5.67
N LYS A 429 -1.60 -6.62 5.50
CA LYS A 429 -2.64 -6.19 6.44
C LYS A 429 -3.90 -7.04 6.39
N GLY A 430 -4.01 -7.96 5.45
CA GLY A 430 -5.14 -8.86 5.28
C GLY A 430 -6.35 -8.22 4.58
N VAL A 431 -6.15 -7.11 3.86
CA VAL A 431 -7.19 -6.36 3.14
C VAL A 431 -7.49 -7.03 1.79
N GLN A 432 -8.76 -7.02 1.35
CA GLN A 432 -9.17 -7.56 0.04
C GLN A 432 -9.37 -6.46 -0.99
N VAL A 433 -9.87 -5.29 -0.60
CA VAL A 433 -10.09 -4.13 -1.46
C VAL A 433 -9.33 -2.93 -0.92
N ALA A 434 -8.42 -2.39 -1.71
CA ALA A 434 -7.73 -1.14 -1.45
C ALA A 434 -8.56 0.02 -2.02
N LEU A 435 -8.97 0.97 -1.17
CA LEU A 435 -9.78 2.12 -1.57
C LEU A 435 -8.92 3.21 -2.22
N GLY A 436 -8.41 2.91 -3.41
CA GLY A 436 -7.61 3.80 -4.23
C GLY A 436 -7.24 3.17 -5.57
N PRO A 437 -6.67 3.98 -6.50
CA PRO A 437 -6.27 5.38 -6.31
C PRO A 437 -7.42 6.38 -6.49
N THR A 438 -7.15 7.67 -6.22
CA THR A 438 -8.08 8.79 -6.42
C THR A 438 -7.79 9.55 -7.73
N LEU A 439 -8.79 9.68 -8.60
CA LEU A 439 -8.62 10.10 -10.02
C LEU A 439 -9.30 11.43 -10.36
N ASN A 440 -9.99 12.06 -9.40
CA ASN A 440 -10.73 13.30 -9.63
C ASN A 440 -9.80 14.41 -10.11
N ILE A 441 -10.20 15.13 -11.16
CA ILE A 441 -9.44 16.26 -11.71
C ILE A 441 -9.21 17.32 -10.62
N VAL A 442 -7.96 17.78 -10.44
CA VAL A 442 -7.69 18.98 -9.65
C VAL A 442 -8.21 20.19 -10.40
N ARG A 443 -9.51 20.47 -10.25
CA ARG A 443 -10.21 21.55 -10.95
C ARG A 443 -9.77 22.92 -10.46
N ASP A 444 -9.60 23.03 -9.15
CA ASP A 444 -9.23 24.25 -8.45
C ASP A 444 -8.30 23.89 -7.29
N PRO A 445 -7.21 24.65 -7.07
CA PRO A 445 -6.24 24.33 -6.02
C PRO A 445 -6.79 24.44 -4.60
N ARG A 446 -7.97 25.06 -4.41
CA ARG A 446 -8.63 25.13 -3.10
C ARG A 446 -9.24 23.81 -2.63
N TRP A 447 -9.38 22.83 -3.51
CA TRP A 447 -10.03 21.57 -3.18
C TRP A 447 -9.23 20.78 -2.13
N GLY A 448 -9.90 20.44 -1.02
CA GLY A 448 -9.30 19.83 0.17
C GLY A 448 -8.58 18.49 -0.06
N ARG A 449 -8.97 17.75 -1.09
CA ARG A 449 -8.40 16.44 -1.46
C ARG A 449 -7.56 16.47 -2.72
N SER A 450 -7.06 17.65 -3.12
CA SER A 450 -6.17 17.76 -4.28
C SER A 450 -4.92 16.89 -4.14
N PHE A 451 -4.35 16.79 -2.93
CA PHE A 451 -3.20 15.95 -2.62
C PHE A 451 -3.46 14.45 -2.89
N GLU A 452 -4.71 14.02 -2.76
CA GLU A 452 -5.08 12.63 -2.90
C GLU A 452 -5.11 12.19 -4.37
N SER A 453 -5.35 13.15 -5.28
CA SER A 453 -5.38 12.89 -6.71
C SER A 453 -4.09 13.29 -7.42
N PHE A 454 -3.99 12.94 -8.70
CA PHE A 454 -2.77 13.10 -9.47
C PHE A 454 -2.60 14.52 -10.07
N SER A 455 -3.57 15.00 -10.87
CA SER A 455 -3.38 16.16 -11.73
C SER A 455 -4.68 16.87 -12.13
N GLU A 456 -4.52 18.06 -12.70
CA GLU A 456 -5.55 18.80 -13.44
C GLU A 456 -5.79 18.25 -14.88
N ASP A 457 -4.92 17.37 -15.39
CA ASP A 457 -4.98 16.83 -16.74
C ASP A 457 -5.49 15.37 -16.79
N PRO A 458 -6.55 15.06 -17.58
CA PRO A 458 -7.13 13.73 -17.62
C PRO A 458 -6.23 12.66 -18.24
N TYR A 459 -5.32 13.02 -19.15
CA TYR A 459 -4.39 12.07 -19.75
C TYR A 459 -3.36 11.62 -18.72
N LEU A 460 -2.79 12.55 -17.95
CA LEU A 460 -1.86 12.22 -16.87
C LEU A 460 -2.53 11.36 -15.78
N ASN A 461 -3.72 11.77 -15.29
CA ASN A 461 -4.49 10.97 -14.31
C ASN A 461 -4.73 9.55 -14.81
N GLY A 462 -5.21 9.39 -16.05
CA GLY A 462 -5.54 8.08 -16.61
C GLY A 462 -4.33 7.15 -16.75
N ARG A 463 -3.15 7.68 -17.11
CA ARG A 463 -1.93 6.89 -17.26
C ARG A 463 -1.39 6.40 -15.91
N LEU A 464 -1.30 7.30 -14.93
CA LEU A 464 -0.79 6.99 -13.60
C LEU A 464 -1.75 6.07 -12.84
N ALA A 465 -3.06 6.36 -12.86
CA ALA A 465 -4.04 5.48 -12.22
C ALA A 465 -3.99 4.06 -12.80
N ALA A 466 -3.85 3.91 -14.13
CA ALA A 466 -3.71 2.59 -14.73
C ALA A 466 -2.43 1.87 -14.27
N ALA A 467 -1.33 2.58 -14.05
CA ALA A 467 -0.09 2.03 -13.51
C ALA A 467 -0.24 1.59 -12.05
N ASP A 468 -0.79 2.45 -11.21
CA ASP A 468 -1.03 2.19 -9.80
C ASP A 468 -1.95 0.97 -9.60
N ILE A 469 -3.09 0.94 -10.31
CA ILE A 469 -4.04 -0.19 -10.30
C ILE A 469 -3.35 -1.51 -10.68
N ARG A 470 -2.52 -1.52 -11.73
CA ARG A 470 -1.76 -2.74 -12.10
C ARG A 470 -0.79 -3.14 -10.99
N GLY A 471 -0.16 -2.16 -10.34
CA GLY A 471 0.71 -2.36 -9.19
C GLY A 471 -0.04 -3.03 -8.04
N ILE A 472 -1.12 -2.42 -7.55
CA ILE A 472 -1.93 -2.94 -6.43
C ILE A 472 -2.40 -4.36 -6.72
N GLN A 473 -3.02 -4.55 -7.89
CA GLN A 473 -3.65 -5.83 -8.25
C GLN A 473 -2.65 -6.95 -8.48
N SER A 474 -1.39 -6.63 -8.82
CA SER A 474 -0.32 -7.64 -8.93
C SER A 474 -0.03 -8.37 -7.61
N GLN A 475 -0.46 -7.80 -6.47
CA GLN A 475 -0.28 -8.36 -5.14
C GLN A 475 -1.48 -9.17 -4.64
N GLY A 476 -2.51 -9.34 -5.49
CA GLY A 476 -3.73 -10.09 -5.14
C GLY A 476 -4.75 -9.30 -4.33
N VAL A 477 -4.63 -7.97 -4.29
CA VAL A 477 -5.60 -7.04 -3.68
C VAL A 477 -6.39 -6.36 -4.79
N MET A 478 -7.71 -6.24 -4.63
CA MET A 478 -8.56 -5.52 -5.57
C MET A 478 -8.35 -4.01 -5.42
N ALA A 479 -8.01 -3.32 -6.51
CA ALA A 479 -7.97 -1.86 -6.52
C ALA A 479 -9.37 -1.29 -6.77
N GLU A 480 -9.73 -0.25 -6.02
CA GLU A 480 -11.00 0.47 -6.13
C GLU A 480 -10.75 1.93 -6.52
N MET A 481 -10.86 2.24 -7.82
CA MET A 481 -10.66 3.61 -8.29
C MET A 481 -11.78 4.53 -7.78
N LYS A 482 -11.43 5.73 -7.30
CA LYS A 482 -12.39 6.67 -6.70
C LYS A 482 -12.14 8.13 -7.10
N HIS A 483 -13.10 9.05 -7.00
CA HIS A 483 -14.53 8.89 -6.73
C HIS A 483 -15.30 9.24 -8.01
N VAL A 484 -16.08 8.30 -8.54
CA VAL A 484 -16.82 8.45 -9.80
C VAL A 484 -18.11 9.24 -9.56
N ALA A 485 -18.28 10.47 -10.04
CA ALA A 485 -17.33 11.37 -10.70
C ALA A 485 -17.65 12.82 -10.29
N VAL A 486 -16.85 13.78 -10.74
CA VAL A 486 -17.12 15.22 -10.50
C VAL A 486 -17.17 15.57 -9.01
N TYR A 487 -16.30 14.96 -8.23
CA TYR A 487 -16.08 15.29 -6.83
C TYR A 487 -14.77 16.05 -6.72
N ASN A 488 -14.86 17.37 -6.89
CA ASN A 488 -13.72 18.28 -6.98
C ASN A 488 -13.89 19.48 -6.03
N ILE A 489 -14.81 19.35 -5.06
CA ILE A 489 -15.17 20.29 -3.98
C ILE A 489 -15.66 19.41 -2.84
N GLU A 490 -15.11 19.57 -1.64
CA GLU A 490 -15.55 18.79 -0.47
C GLU A 490 -16.98 19.20 -0.05
N ASN A 491 -17.27 20.51 -0.05
CA ASN A 491 -18.54 21.06 0.39
C ASN A 491 -19.22 21.93 -0.68
N PRO A 492 -19.76 21.34 -1.77
CA PRO A 492 -20.46 22.10 -2.78
C PRO A 492 -21.77 22.69 -2.22
N ALA A 493 -22.18 23.86 -2.71
CA ALA A 493 -23.44 24.50 -2.30
C ALA A 493 -24.70 23.73 -2.73
N GLY A 494 -24.56 22.61 -3.44
CA GLY A 494 -25.63 21.73 -3.90
C GLY A 494 -25.20 20.96 -5.15
N THR A 495 -26.08 20.87 -6.16
CA THR A 495 -25.77 20.08 -7.37
C THR A 495 -24.72 20.75 -8.26
N VAL A 496 -23.77 19.97 -8.76
CA VAL A 496 -22.81 20.40 -9.76
C VAL A 496 -23.42 20.28 -11.15
N ILE A 497 -23.41 21.38 -11.90
CA ILE A 497 -23.91 21.47 -13.27
C ILE A 497 -22.72 21.39 -14.24
N VAL A 498 -22.70 20.32 -15.04
CA VAL A 498 -21.63 20.04 -16.01
C VAL A 498 -22.27 19.71 -17.36
N ASP A 499 -21.79 20.33 -18.43
CA ASP A 499 -22.25 20.01 -19.77
C ASP A 499 -21.71 18.64 -20.24
N LYS A 500 -22.43 18.03 -21.20
CA LYS A 500 -22.13 16.67 -21.66
C LYS A 500 -20.74 16.53 -22.27
N ARG A 501 -20.24 17.56 -22.97
CA ARG A 501 -18.92 17.52 -23.62
C ARG A 501 -17.83 17.51 -22.56
N THR A 502 -17.92 18.43 -21.60
CA THR A 502 -16.95 18.50 -20.49
C THR A 502 -16.95 17.23 -19.65
N MET A 503 -18.12 16.62 -19.41
CA MET A 503 -18.19 15.31 -18.75
C MET A 503 -17.38 14.24 -19.50
N GLN A 504 -17.55 14.15 -20.83
CA GLN A 504 -16.96 13.11 -21.68
C GLN A 504 -15.48 13.33 -21.99
N GLU A 505 -14.99 14.58 -21.98
CA GLU A 505 -13.61 14.90 -22.35
C GLU A 505 -12.71 15.26 -21.16
N LEU A 506 -13.28 15.53 -19.98
CA LEU A 506 -12.50 15.94 -18.80
C LEU A 506 -12.72 15.05 -17.57
N TYR A 507 -13.96 14.80 -17.17
CA TYR A 507 -14.24 14.17 -15.86
C TYR A 507 -14.36 12.64 -15.89
N LEU A 508 -14.75 12.05 -17.02
CA LEU A 508 -14.78 10.60 -17.21
C LEU A 508 -13.48 9.99 -17.76
N PRO A 509 -12.71 10.65 -18.65
CA PRO A 509 -11.60 9.98 -19.35
C PRO A 509 -10.55 9.32 -18.47
N ALA A 510 -10.21 9.90 -17.31
CA ALA A 510 -9.26 9.27 -16.39
C ALA A 510 -9.77 7.90 -15.89
N PHE A 511 -11.04 7.83 -15.48
CA PHE A 511 -11.68 6.57 -15.07
C PHE A 511 -11.81 5.59 -16.24
N GLN A 512 -12.17 6.07 -17.43
CA GLN A 512 -12.28 5.22 -18.62
C GLN A 512 -10.92 4.64 -19.03
N ALA A 513 -9.86 5.45 -18.98
CA ALA A 513 -8.49 5.01 -19.22
C ALA A 513 -8.02 4.02 -18.14
N ALA A 514 -8.31 4.28 -16.87
CA ALA A 514 -8.03 3.36 -15.77
C ALA A 514 -8.72 2.01 -15.99
N ILE A 515 -9.99 1.99 -16.43
CA ILE A 515 -10.70 0.75 -16.78
C ILE A 515 -10.01 0.01 -17.92
N GLN A 516 -9.76 0.71 -19.03
CA GLN A 516 -9.26 0.11 -20.26
C GLN A 516 -7.80 -0.34 -20.17
N GLN A 517 -6.97 0.34 -19.36
CA GLN A 517 -5.51 0.12 -19.29
C GLN A 517 -5.05 -0.48 -17.96
N GLY A 518 -5.79 -0.27 -16.88
CA GLY A 518 -5.51 -0.78 -15.53
C GLY A 518 -6.41 -1.96 -15.13
N SER A 519 -7.64 -2.00 -15.64
CA SER A 519 -8.65 -3.03 -15.31
C SER A 519 -8.88 -3.16 -13.78
N PRO A 520 -9.33 -2.08 -13.10
CA PRO A 520 -9.62 -2.13 -11.68
C PRO A 520 -10.76 -3.12 -11.40
N ALA A 521 -10.66 -3.79 -10.27
CA ALA A 521 -11.67 -4.72 -9.80
C ALA A 521 -12.93 -4.00 -9.30
N ALA A 522 -12.78 -2.80 -8.76
CA ALA A 522 -13.86 -2.02 -8.20
C ALA A 522 -13.76 -0.53 -8.56
N ALA A 523 -14.87 0.17 -8.39
CA ALA A 523 -14.92 1.63 -8.43
C ALA A 523 -15.84 2.16 -7.33
N MET A 524 -15.50 3.29 -6.75
CA MET A 524 -16.35 3.97 -5.75
C MET A 524 -17.08 5.13 -6.41
N CYS A 525 -18.40 5.19 -6.29
CA CYS A 525 -19.17 6.37 -6.72
C CYS A 525 -19.15 7.47 -5.65
N ALA A 526 -19.08 8.72 -6.08
CA ALA A 526 -18.85 9.87 -5.22
C ALA A 526 -20.09 10.37 -4.47
N TYR A 527 -19.88 11.25 -3.49
CA TYR A 527 -20.93 12.04 -2.84
C TYR A 527 -21.59 13.10 -3.73
N SER A 528 -20.96 13.47 -4.86
CA SER A 528 -21.41 14.58 -5.68
C SER A 528 -22.82 14.36 -6.24
N ILE A 529 -23.61 15.43 -6.27
CA ILE A 529 -24.90 15.46 -6.99
C ILE A 529 -24.66 16.11 -8.34
N VAL A 530 -24.62 15.32 -9.40
CA VAL A 530 -24.25 15.79 -10.74
C VAL A 530 -25.51 15.95 -11.59
N ASN A 531 -25.73 17.15 -12.13
CA ASN A 531 -26.90 17.48 -12.95
C ASN A 531 -28.22 17.04 -12.28
N SER A 532 -28.35 17.33 -10.98
CA SER A 532 -29.47 16.99 -10.09
C SER A 532 -29.67 15.49 -9.79
N VAL A 533 -28.68 14.64 -10.08
CA VAL A 533 -28.72 13.20 -9.78
C VAL A 533 -27.49 12.81 -8.94
N PRO A 534 -27.66 12.22 -7.74
CA PRO A 534 -26.52 11.75 -6.94
C PRO A 534 -25.69 10.72 -7.72
N ALA A 535 -24.35 10.79 -7.63
CA ALA A 535 -23.47 10.01 -8.49
C ALA A 535 -23.69 8.49 -8.37
N CYS A 536 -23.96 8.00 -7.15
CA CYS A 536 -24.27 6.59 -6.87
C CYS A 536 -25.61 6.09 -7.42
N GLN A 537 -26.42 6.96 -8.02
CA GLN A 537 -27.62 6.58 -8.77
C GLN A 537 -27.72 7.27 -10.13
N ASN A 538 -26.58 7.72 -10.66
CA ASN A 538 -26.53 8.42 -11.94
C ASN A 538 -26.19 7.45 -13.08
N PRO A 539 -27.16 7.10 -13.96
CA PRO A 539 -26.94 6.15 -15.05
C PRO A 539 -26.02 6.70 -16.15
N ASP A 540 -25.86 8.02 -16.27
CA ASP A 540 -24.91 8.60 -17.24
C ASP A 540 -23.47 8.36 -16.80
N LEU A 541 -23.22 8.34 -15.49
CA LEU A 541 -21.89 8.07 -14.93
C LEU A 541 -21.62 6.57 -14.89
N LEU A 542 -22.48 5.80 -14.25
CA LEU A 542 -22.23 4.38 -13.96
C LEU A 542 -22.54 3.47 -15.16
N ASN A 543 -23.80 3.41 -15.59
CA ASN A 543 -24.20 2.54 -16.71
C ASN A 543 -23.57 2.99 -18.04
N THR A 544 -23.71 4.27 -18.40
CA THR A 544 -23.24 4.77 -19.68
C THR A 544 -21.72 4.97 -19.65
N GLY A 545 -21.22 5.79 -18.72
CA GLY A 545 -19.80 6.16 -18.63
C GLY A 545 -18.86 4.99 -18.35
N LEU A 546 -19.15 4.18 -17.33
CA LEU A 546 -18.28 3.05 -16.96
C LEU A 546 -18.64 1.76 -17.70
N TYR A 547 -19.87 1.25 -17.55
CA TYR A 547 -20.21 -0.09 -18.03
C TYR A 547 -20.31 -0.18 -19.56
N GLN A 548 -20.92 0.80 -20.23
CA GLN A 548 -21.13 0.76 -21.68
C GLN A 548 -19.97 1.34 -22.47
N GLN A 549 -19.51 2.55 -22.11
CA GLN A 549 -18.46 3.26 -22.85
C GLN A 549 -17.06 2.72 -22.54
N ALA A 550 -16.76 2.47 -21.27
CA ALA A 550 -15.45 1.95 -20.86
C ALA A 550 -15.39 0.42 -20.71
N ASN A 551 -16.53 -0.28 -20.84
CA ASN A 551 -16.62 -1.73 -20.68
C ASN A 551 -16.12 -2.21 -19.29
N PHE A 552 -16.53 -1.52 -18.24
CA PHE A 552 -16.14 -1.87 -16.87
C PHE A 552 -16.62 -3.27 -16.47
N GLY A 553 -15.70 -4.15 -16.07
CA GLY A 553 -16.00 -5.51 -15.64
C GLY A 553 -16.15 -5.69 -14.12
N GLY A 554 -15.91 -4.63 -13.35
CA GLY A 554 -15.90 -4.65 -11.89
C GLY A 554 -17.24 -4.36 -11.23
N PHE A 555 -17.22 -4.27 -9.89
CA PHE A 555 -18.36 -3.83 -9.09
C PHE A 555 -18.21 -2.36 -8.68
N VAL A 556 -19.33 -1.72 -8.35
CA VAL A 556 -19.34 -0.33 -7.84
C VAL A 556 -19.78 -0.32 -6.38
N THR A 557 -18.98 0.26 -5.51
CA THR A 557 -19.34 0.60 -4.13
C THR A 557 -19.88 2.02 -4.07
N SER A 558 -20.73 2.31 -3.10
CA SER A 558 -20.95 3.71 -2.70
C SER A 558 -19.78 4.20 -1.87
N ASP A 559 -19.49 5.49 -1.95
CA ASP A 559 -18.82 6.15 -0.83
C ASP A 559 -19.65 5.97 0.47
N TRP A 560 -19.05 6.24 1.63
CA TRP A 560 -19.65 5.99 2.95
C TRP A 560 -20.89 6.87 3.19
N GLY A 561 -22.08 6.32 2.94
CA GLY A 561 -23.34 7.07 2.98
C GLY A 561 -23.68 7.80 1.68
N GLY A 562 -22.98 7.52 0.58
CA GLY A 562 -23.26 8.08 -0.75
C GLY A 562 -24.52 7.49 -1.44
N THR A 563 -25.16 6.48 -0.85
CA THR A 563 -26.40 5.90 -1.38
C THR A 563 -27.61 6.72 -0.90
N HIS A 564 -28.52 7.07 -1.81
CA HIS A 564 -29.70 7.90 -1.50
C HIS A 564 -31.05 7.27 -1.91
N SER A 565 -31.01 6.07 -2.50
CA SER A 565 -32.20 5.36 -2.99
C SER A 565 -31.92 3.87 -3.08
N THR A 566 -32.98 3.07 -3.20
CA THR A 566 -32.90 1.62 -3.45
C THR A 566 -33.05 1.29 -4.93
N VAL A 567 -34.10 1.80 -5.59
CA VAL A 567 -34.47 1.35 -6.95
C VAL A 567 -33.63 2.05 -8.00
N GLU A 568 -33.45 3.35 -7.87
CA GLU A 568 -32.72 4.19 -8.82
C GLU A 568 -31.23 3.83 -8.83
N SER A 569 -30.61 3.68 -7.66
CA SER A 569 -29.21 3.25 -7.51
C SER A 569 -28.95 1.85 -8.08
N ALA A 570 -29.80 0.86 -7.77
CA ALA A 570 -29.66 -0.50 -8.26
C ALA A 570 -29.78 -0.57 -9.79
N ASN A 571 -30.73 0.15 -10.36
CA ASN A 571 -30.91 0.20 -11.82
C ASN A 571 -29.86 1.08 -12.52
N ALA A 572 -29.24 2.04 -11.82
CA ALA A 572 -28.15 2.86 -12.34
C ALA A 572 -26.78 2.15 -12.35
N GLY A 573 -26.64 1.05 -11.60
CA GLY A 573 -25.46 0.18 -11.64
C GLY A 573 -24.63 0.13 -10.35
N LEU A 574 -25.05 0.80 -9.27
CA LEU A 574 -24.45 0.62 -7.95
C LEU A 574 -24.59 -0.84 -7.52
N THR A 575 -23.49 -1.45 -7.04
CA THR A 575 -23.46 -2.86 -6.64
C THR A 575 -23.51 -3.04 -5.13
N VAL A 576 -22.69 -2.30 -4.38
CA VAL A 576 -22.55 -2.47 -2.92
C VAL A 576 -22.81 -1.15 -2.21
N GLU A 577 -23.76 -1.12 -1.26
CA GLU A 577 -23.95 0.01 -0.34
C GLU A 577 -22.93 -0.04 0.81
N MET A 578 -22.29 1.09 1.13
CA MET A 578 -21.40 1.25 2.28
C MET A 578 -21.85 2.40 3.20
N PRO A 579 -21.59 2.32 4.53
CA PRO A 579 -20.98 1.19 5.26
C PRO A 579 -21.97 0.10 5.68
N ASN A 580 -23.27 0.31 5.46
CA ASN A 580 -24.35 -0.52 5.96
C ASN A 580 -25.32 -0.88 4.82
N GLY A 581 -26.44 -1.52 5.17
CA GLY A 581 -27.47 -1.94 4.21
C GLY A 581 -28.80 -1.20 4.35
N TYR A 582 -28.82 0.09 4.68
CA TYR A 582 -30.08 0.82 4.84
C TYR A 582 -30.96 0.69 3.59
N PHE A 583 -30.43 0.97 2.40
CA PHE A 583 -31.15 0.86 1.12
C PHE A 583 -31.09 -0.54 0.51
N TYR A 584 -29.99 -1.27 0.69
CA TYR A 584 -29.67 -2.51 -0.01
C TYR A 584 -29.88 -3.78 0.81
N ALA A 585 -30.34 -3.71 2.06
CA ALA A 585 -30.84 -4.87 2.80
C ALA A 585 -32.35 -5.08 2.51
N ASP A 586 -33.21 -4.76 3.49
CA ASP A 586 -34.65 -5.07 3.43
C ASP A 586 -35.36 -4.36 2.26
N PHE A 587 -35.02 -3.11 1.96
CA PHE A 587 -35.66 -2.38 0.88
C PHE A 587 -35.32 -2.95 -0.49
N LEU A 588 -34.08 -3.36 -0.75
CA LEU A 588 -33.72 -4.02 -2.00
C LEU A 588 -34.40 -5.38 -2.15
N ALA A 589 -34.49 -6.16 -1.06
CA ALA A 589 -35.24 -7.42 -1.07
C ALA A 589 -36.72 -7.19 -1.43
N GLN A 590 -37.35 -6.15 -0.87
CA GLN A 590 -38.73 -5.77 -1.21
C GLN A 590 -38.86 -5.27 -2.66
N ALA A 591 -37.92 -4.46 -3.14
CA ALA A 591 -37.88 -3.96 -4.51
C ALA A 591 -37.72 -5.08 -5.55
N VAL A 592 -36.99 -6.15 -5.20
CA VAL A 592 -36.90 -7.34 -6.04
C VAL A 592 -38.20 -8.15 -6.00
N ALA A 593 -38.78 -8.34 -4.80
CA ALA A 593 -40.03 -9.08 -4.64
C ALA A 593 -41.22 -8.42 -5.35
N ASN A 594 -41.26 -7.08 -5.41
CA ASN A 594 -42.30 -6.32 -6.09
C ASN A 594 -42.01 -6.05 -7.58
N GLY A 595 -40.83 -6.42 -8.09
CA GLY A 595 -40.43 -6.29 -9.48
C GLY A 595 -39.95 -4.91 -9.93
N THR A 596 -39.79 -3.94 -9.01
CA THR A 596 -39.22 -2.62 -9.32
C THR A 596 -37.71 -2.65 -9.53
N VAL A 597 -37.04 -3.63 -8.93
CA VAL A 597 -35.70 -4.10 -9.33
C VAL A 597 -35.85 -5.50 -9.88
N THR A 598 -35.38 -5.74 -11.11
CA THR A 598 -35.56 -7.06 -11.73
C THR A 598 -34.62 -8.09 -11.12
N GLN A 599 -35.00 -9.37 -11.15
CA GLN A 599 -34.10 -10.46 -10.76
C GLN A 599 -32.82 -10.47 -11.61
N THR A 600 -32.88 -10.01 -12.87
CA THR A 600 -31.73 -9.84 -13.75
C THR A 600 -30.78 -8.76 -13.24
N THR A 601 -31.31 -7.62 -12.77
CA THR A 601 -30.52 -6.55 -12.14
C THR A 601 -29.80 -7.07 -10.90
N LEU A 602 -30.53 -7.71 -9.97
CA LEU A 602 -29.94 -8.30 -8.77
C LEU A 602 -28.86 -9.33 -9.10
N ASN A 603 -29.14 -10.23 -10.06
CA ASN A 603 -28.16 -11.23 -10.50
C ASN A 603 -26.91 -10.58 -11.12
N THR A 604 -27.08 -9.48 -11.86
CA THR A 604 -25.96 -8.75 -12.49
C THR A 604 -25.05 -8.15 -11.43
N MET A 605 -25.61 -7.47 -10.42
CA MET A 605 -24.90 -6.91 -9.26
C MET A 605 -24.06 -8.00 -8.57
N VAL A 606 -24.71 -9.11 -8.17
CA VAL A 606 -24.03 -10.25 -7.52
C VAL A 606 -22.94 -10.86 -8.41
N SER A 607 -23.20 -11.01 -9.71
CA SER A 607 -22.24 -11.62 -10.63
C SER A 607 -20.96 -10.80 -10.77
N ARG A 608 -21.05 -9.47 -10.76
CA ARG A 608 -19.88 -8.57 -10.83
C ARG A 608 -18.98 -8.76 -9.62
N LEU A 609 -19.58 -8.76 -8.43
CA LEU A 609 -18.87 -8.95 -7.17
C LEU A 609 -18.19 -10.32 -7.10
N LEU A 610 -18.94 -11.40 -7.37
CA LEU A 610 -18.40 -12.76 -7.36
C LEU A 610 -17.32 -12.99 -8.44
N THR A 611 -17.46 -12.36 -9.60
CA THR A 611 -16.46 -12.43 -10.67
C THR A 611 -15.10 -11.94 -10.17
N GLN A 612 -15.07 -10.80 -9.47
CA GLN A 612 -13.83 -10.27 -8.91
C GLN A 612 -13.31 -11.14 -7.77
N PHE A 613 -14.17 -11.65 -6.89
CA PHE A 613 -13.75 -12.55 -5.82
C PHE A 613 -13.07 -13.83 -6.36
N PHE A 614 -13.58 -14.40 -7.46
CA PHE A 614 -12.92 -15.52 -8.14
C PHE A 614 -11.65 -15.09 -8.86
N ALA A 615 -11.66 -13.96 -9.57
CA ALA A 615 -10.50 -13.48 -10.33
C ALA A 615 -9.28 -13.21 -9.42
N PHE A 616 -9.53 -12.76 -8.19
CA PHE A 616 -8.51 -12.52 -7.16
C PHE A 616 -8.28 -13.74 -6.26
N GLY A 617 -8.87 -14.89 -6.59
CA GLY A 617 -8.60 -16.16 -5.92
C GLY A 617 -9.11 -16.25 -4.49
N LEU A 618 -10.07 -15.41 -4.07
CA LEU A 618 -10.55 -15.35 -2.69
C LEU A 618 -11.26 -16.64 -2.23
N PHE A 619 -11.78 -17.43 -3.18
CA PHE A 619 -12.34 -18.75 -2.92
C PHE A 619 -11.28 -19.85 -2.79
N ASP A 620 -10.11 -19.65 -3.40
CA ASP A 620 -9.08 -20.67 -3.56
C ASP A 620 -7.92 -20.49 -2.59
N LYS A 621 -7.69 -19.24 -2.14
CA LYS A 621 -6.66 -18.86 -1.21
C LYS A 621 -7.28 -17.93 -0.16
N ALA A 622 -7.29 -18.38 1.09
CA ALA A 622 -7.63 -17.50 2.20
C ALA A 622 -6.65 -16.31 2.23
N PRO A 623 -7.15 -15.07 2.41
CA PRO A 623 -6.27 -13.92 2.61
C PRO A 623 -5.26 -14.20 3.73
N SER A 624 -3.99 -13.94 3.44
CA SER A 624 -2.89 -14.12 4.38
C SER A 624 -2.43 -12.75 4.84
N GLY A 625 -2.66 -12.39 6.10
CA GLY A 625 -2.29 -11.08 6.64
C GLY A 625 -2.99 -10.80 7.97
N SER A 626 -2.63 -9.69 8.60
CA SER A 626 -3.26 -9.22 9.84
C SER A 626 -3.24 -7.70 9.88
N HIS A 627 -4.37 -7.10 10.27
CA HIS A 627 -4.49 -5.65 10.43
C HIS A 627 -3.38 -5.06 11.33
N ASP A 628 -2.92 -5.82 12.32
CA ASP A 628 -1.92 -5.35 13.29
C ASP A 628 -0.46 -5.65 12.87
N ALA A 629 -0.25 -6.28 11.70
CA ALA A 629 1.09 -6.63 11.24
C ALA A 629 1.89 -5.37 10.84
N THR A 630 3.18 -5.33 11.17
CA THR A 630 4.10 -4.39 10.53
C THR A 630 4.47 -4.94 9.16
N VAL A 631 4.07 -4.22 8.12
CA VAL A 631 4.20 -4.63 6.70
C VAL A 631 5.13 -3.73 5.91
N THR A 632 5.55 -2.60 6.48
CA THR A 632 6.60 -1.76 5.90
C THR A 632 7.90 -2.56 5.74
N THR A 633 8.58 -2.35 4.61
CA THR A 633 9.86 -2.98 4.30
C THR A 633 10.87 -1.94 3.81
N PRO A 634 12.19 -2.22 3.90
CA PRO A 634 13.18 -1.33 3.30
C PRO A 634 12.98 -1.08 1.80
N ALA A 635 12.40 -2.05 1.07
CA ALA A 635 12.08 -1.89 -0.34
C ALA A 635 10.94 -0.88 -0.56
N HIS A 636 9.89 -0.92 0.28
CA HIS A 636 8.80 0.05 0.22
C HIS A 636 9.28 1.46 0.59
N VAL A 637 10.12 1.57 1.62
CA VAL A 637 10.76 2.84 2.01
C VAL A 637 11.64 3.39 0.89
N GLN A 638 12.32 2.53 0.12
CA GLN A 638 13.11 2.96 -1.03
C GLN A 638 12.22 3.51 -2.17
N VAL A 639 11.05 2.91 -2.40
CA VAL A 639 10.07 3.45 -3.36
C VAL A 639 9.56 4.82 -2.90
N ALA A 640 9.25 4.97 -1.60
CA ALA A 640 8.86 6.26 -1.03
C ALA A 640 9.95 7.33 -1.18
N LEU A 641 11.23 6.97 -0.95
CA LEU A 641 12.37 7.85 -1.14
C LEU A 641 12.50 8.28 -2.61
N GLN A 642 12.45 7.31 -3.54
CA GLN A 642 12.57 7.60 -4.96
C GLN A 642 11.43 8.51 -5.45
N GLY A 643 10.19 8.25 -5.01
CA GLY A 643 9.04 9.11 -5.32
C GLY A 643 9.21 10.54 -4.78
N ALA A 644 9.74 10.70 -3.55
CA ALA A 644 10.01 12.01 -2.99
C ALA A 644 11.14 12.77 -3.73
N GLU A 645 12.19 12.05 -4.17
CA GLU A 645 13.31 12.63 -4.92
C GLU A 645 12.92 13.02 -6.36
N GLU A 646 12.17 12.16 -7.05
CA GLU A 646 11.79 12.35 -8.44
C GLU A 646 10.51 13.18 -8.62
N GLY A 647 9.67 13.28 -7.58
CA GLY A 647 8.44 14.07 -7.55
C GLY A 647 8.66 15.52 -7.10
N ALA A 648 9.75 15.81 -6.38
CA ALA A 648 10.06 17.19 -6.00
C ALA A 648 10.43 18.05 -7.22
N VAL A 649 9.77 19.20 -7.34
CA VAL A 649 9.88 20.11 -8.47
C VAL A 649 10.74 21.31 -8.09
N LEU A 650 11.87 21.50 -8.77
CA LEU A 650 12.65 22.73 -8.64
C LEU A 650 11.96 23.85 -9.43
N LEU A 651 11.34 24.80 -8.73
CA LEU A 651 10.59 25.89 -9.34
C LEU A 651 11.47 27.11 -9.66
N LYS A 652 12.44 27.38 -8.79
CA LYS A 652 13.36 28.51 -8.94
C LYS A 652 14.76 28.10 -8.52
N ASN A 653 15.77 28.55 -9.27
CA ASN A 653 17.16 28.49 -8.89
C ASN A 653 17.94 29.62 -9.55
N ASN A 654 18.53 30.53 -8.77
CA ASN A 654 19.36 31.63 -9.27
C ASN A 654 20.86 31.26 -9.41
N GLY A 655 21.20 29.97 -9.28
CA GLY A 655 22.56 29.45 -9.30
C GLY A 655 23.11 29.08 -7.91
N ILE A 656 22.32 29.27 -6.85
CA ILE A 656 22.69 28.84 -5.49
C ILE A 656 22.70 27.31 -5.33
N LEU A 657 21.78 26.61 -6.00
CA LEU A 657 21.64 25.16 -5.93
C LEU A 657 22.36 24.46 -7.10
N PRO A 658 22.96 23.28 -6.88
CA PRO A 658 23.07 22.58 -5.61
C PRO A 658 24.13 23.21 -4.67
N LEU A 659 23.92 23.08 -3.36
CA LEU A 659 24.88 23.53 -2.34
C LEU A 659 26.14 22.67 -2.34
N SER A 660 27.27 23.27 -1.94
CA SER A 660 28.54 22.56 -1.74
C SER A 660 29.06 22.79 -0.32
N THR A 661 29.43 21.70 0.37
CA THR A 661 30.07 21.76 1.69
C THR A 661 31.46 22.39 1.67
N SER A 662 32.05 22.59 0.48
CA SER A 662 33.30 23.35 0.33
C SER A 662 33.12 24.85 0.50
N THR A 663 31.91 25.38 0.30
CA THR A 663 31.61 26.83 0.33
C THR A 663 30.51 27.19 1.33
N THR A 664 29.71 26.23 1.75
CA THR A 664 28.64 26.41 2.73
C THR A 664 29.08 25.79 4.06
N HIS A 665 29.43 26.62 5.03
CA HIS A 665 29.93 26.19 6.34
C HIS A 665 28.87 26.29 7.44
N SER A 666 27.79 27.03 7.21
CA SER A 666 26.67 27.20 8.15
C SER A 666 25.32 27.26 7.44
N ILE A 667 24.36 26.48 7.93
CA ILE A 667 23.01 26.36 7.38
C ILE A 667 21.99 26.60 8.51
N ALA A 668 21.05 27.51 8.26
CA ALA A 668 19.87 27.70 9.09
C ALA A 668 18.69 26.95 8.47
N VAL A 669 18.16 25.93 9.15
CA VAL A 669 16.86 25.32 8.83
C VAL A 669 15.79 26.05 9.62
N ILE A 670 14.83 26.67 8.93
CA ILE A 670 13.86 27.59 9.53
C ILE A 670 12.43 27.15 9.20
N GLY A 671 11.52 27.32 10.16
CA GLY A 671 10.10 27.03 10.03
C GLY A 671 9.74 25.73 10.74
N TRP A 672 8.49 25.66 11.23
CA TRP A 672 7.95 24.50 11.96
C TRP A 672 8.15 23.18 11.20
N ASP A 673 7.93 23.24 9.89
CA ASP A 673 8.04 22.11 8.97
C ASP A 673 9.50 21.66 8.73
N GLY A 674 10.49 22.43 9.16
CA GLY A 674 11.90 22.02 9.08
C GLY A 674 12.29 20.94 10.09
N GLY A 675 11.43 20.67 11.07
CA GLY A 675 11.65 19.73 12.17
C GLY A 675 10.60 18.61 12.24
N ALA A 676 10.25 18.21 13.47
CA ALA A 676 9.28 17.14 13.73
C ALA A 676 7.84 17.46 13.30
N GLY A 677 7.57 18.73 13.01
CA GLY A 677 6.27 19.24 12.61
C GLY A 677 6.01 19.23 11.10
N VAL A 678 6.92 18.65 10.31
CA VAL A 678 6.84 18.59 8.85
C VAL A 678 5.52 18.01 8.35
N GLN A 679 4.86 18.73 7.43
CA GLN A 679 3.66 18.25 6.76
C GLN A 679 4.02 17.24 5.65
N SER A 680 4.12 15.96 6.00
CA SER A 680 4.47 14.91 5.03
C SER A 680 3.28 14.17 4.40
N ILE A 681 2.05 14.44 4.84
CA ILE A 681 0.82 13.76 4.42
C ILE A 681 -0.38 14.70 4.54
N GLY A 682 -1.47 14.44 3.81
CA GLY A 682 -2.76 15.10 4.04
C GLY A 682 -3.56 14.44 5.17
N GLY A 683 -4.69 15.05 5.54
CA GLY A 683 -5.63 14.51 6.51
C GLY A 683 -6.75 13.67 5.90
N GLY A 684 -7.74 13.29 6.73
CA GLY A 684 -8.89 12.47 6.30
C GLY A 684 -8.58 10.97 6.19
N SER A 685 -9.39 10.25 5.43
CA SER A 685 -9.26 8.81 5.14
C SER A 685 -7.90 8.43 4.56
N ALA A 686 -7.30 9.31 3.76
CA ALA A 686 -5.98 9.11 3.16
C ALA A 686 -4.80 9.23 4.15
N THR A 687 -5.06 9.53 5.43
CA THR A 687 -4.00 9.68 6.45
C THR A 687 -3.30 8.35 6.70
N VAL A 688 -1.98 8.31 6.51
CA VAL A 688 -1.14 7.14 6.80
C VAL A 688 -0.21 7.42 7.97
N THR A 689 -0.18 6.52 8.97
CA THR A 689 0.76 6.65 10.09
C THR A 689 2.12 6.08 9.70
N SER A 690 3.07 6.98 9.46
CA SER A 690 4.45 6.65 9.08
C SER A 690 5.14 5.71 10.07
N SER A 691 5.89 4.74 9.54
CA SER A 691 6.76 3.84 10.30
C SER A 691 8.10 4.46 10.72
N GLY A 692 8.43 5.64 10.18
CA GLY A 692 9.69 6.33 10.44
C GLY A 692 9.90 7.50 9.49
N THR A 693 9.43 8.69 9.90
CA THR A 693 9.64 9.93 9.15
C THR A 693 11.04 10.50 9.40
N VAL A 694 11.78 10.75 8.33
CA VAL A 694 13.06 11.47 8.39
C VAL A 694 12.77 12.95 8.28
N TRP A 695 12.90 13.69 9.38
CA TRP A 695 12.66 15.14 9.39
C TRP A 695 13.69 15.90 8.56
N PRO A 696 13.34 17.06 7.96
CA PRO A 696 14.27 17.81 7.12
C PRO A 696 15.59 18.18 7.79
N ILE A 697 15.55 18.67 9.02
CA ILE A 697 16.76 18.94 9.82
C ILE A 697 17.64 17.70 9.96
N THR A 698 17.05 16.54 10.25
CA THR A 698 17.78 15.28 10.41
C THR A 698 18.43 14.83 9.11
N GLY A 699 17.72 14.93 7.99
CA GLY A 699 18.27 14.59 6.67
C GLY A 699 19.45 15.47 6.28
N ILE A 700 19.32 16.79 6.46
CA ILE A 700 20.39 17.75 6.16
C ILE A 700 21.61 17.53 7.08
N GLN A 701 21.39 17.32 8.38
CA GLN A 701 22.46 17.01 9.34
C GLN A 701 23.20 15.72 8.97
N ASN A 702 22.47 14.65 8.64
CA ASN A 702 23.04 13.39 8.20
C ASN A 702 23.90 13.58 6.94
N ARG A 703 23.42 14.37 5.98
CA ARG A 703 24.13 14.60 4.72
C ARG A 703 25.44 15.38 4.89
N VAL A 704 25.53 16.29 5.86
CA VAL A 704 26.75 17.10 6.08
C VAL A 704 27.65 16.59 7.21
N ALA A 705 27.30 15.48 7.85
CA ALA A 705 28.08 14.89 8.92
C ALA A 705 29.55 14.66 8.48
N GLY A 706 30.49 15.15 9.30
CA GLY A 706 31.92 15.02 9.03
C GLY A 706 32.51 15.99 7.99
N THR A 707 31.70 16.87 7.39
CA THR A 707 32.17 17.86 6.39
C THR A 707 32.65 19.18 6.99
N GLY A 708 32.35 19.43 8.27
CA GLY A 708 32.62 20.70 8.95
C GLY A 708 31.52 21.76 8.79
N THR A 709 30.53 21.54 7.91
CA THR A 709 29.33 22.38 7.83
C THR A 709 28.46 22.19 9.07
N THR A 710 28.04 23.31 9.67
CA THR A 710 27.14 23.33 10.83
C THR A 710 25.70 23.56 10.39
N VAL A 711 24.75 22.90 11.04
CA VAL A 711 23.31 23.03 10.75
C VAL A 711 22.58 23.32 12.04
N GLN A 712 21.82 24.42 12.06
CA GLN A 712 21.02 24.83 13.20
C GLN A 712 19.55 24.93 12.78
N TYR A 713 18.65 24.60 13.71
CA TYR A 713 17.22 24.61 13.49
C TYR A 713 16.54 25.70 14.32
N ASN A 714 15.54 26.36 13.74
CA ASN A 714 14.65 27.28 14.43
C ASN A 714 13.23 27.15 13.86
N ASP A 715 12.27 26.79 14.71
CA ASP A 715 10.86 26.57 14.31
C ASP A 715 10.10 27.85 13.94
N ALA A 716 10.73 29.03 14.08
CA ALA A 716 10.18 30.34 13.82
C ALA A 716 8.96 30.75 14.67
N THR A 717 8.69 30.07 15.79
CA THR A 717 7.71 30.54 16.79
C THR A 717 8.09 31.91 17.36
N ASN A 718 9.39 32.22 17.41
CA ASN A 718 9.91 33.56 17.59
C ASN A 718 10.66 34.03 16.33
N LEU A 719 9.97 34.81 15.50
CA LEU A 719 10.52 35.26 14.22
C LEU A 719 11.85 36.03 14.35
N SER A 720 12.03 36.81 15.41
CA SER A 720 13.26 37.59 15.60
C SER A 720 14.49 36.71 15.80
N SER A 721 14.33 35.54 16.43
CA SER A 721 15.42 34.58 16.61
C SER A 721 15.71 33.82 15.31
N ALA A 722 14.68 33.46 14.54
CA ALA A 722 14.83 32.86 13.21
C ALA A 722 15.57 33.78 12.23
N VAL A 723 15.18 35.06 12.18
CA VAL A 723 15.85 36.10 11.38
C VAL A 723 17.30 36.31 11.82
N THR A 724 17.58 36.23 13.12
CA THR A 724 18.95 36.32 13.64
C THR A 724 19.80 35.14 13.19
N LEU A 725 19.25 33.92 13.26
CA LEU A 725 19.92 32.71 12.82
C LEU A 725 20.18 32.73 11.29
N ALA A 726 19.19 33.16 10.51
CA ALA A 726 19.33 33.33 9.06
C ALA A 726 20.49 34.27 8.72
N ARG A 727 20.58 35.42 9.39
CA ARG A 727 21.63 36.44 9.17
C ARG A 727 23.03 35.93 9.50
N SER A 728 23.16 35.03 10.48
CA SER A 728 24.46 34.49 10.90
C SER A 728 24.89 33.22 10.16
N SER A 729 24.08 32.73 9.21
CA SER A 729 24.35 31.52 8.44
C SER A 729 24.67 31.84 6.98
N ASP A 730 25.45 31.00 6.30
CA ASP A 730 25.78 31.19 4.89
C ASP A 730 24.54 31.03 3.99
N VAL A 731 23.65 30.10 4.38
CA VAL A 731 22.41 29.74 3.68
C VAL A 731 21.28 29.59 4.69
N ALA A 732 20.08 30.05 4.32
CA ALA A 732 18.85 29.77 5.05
C ALA A 732 17.96 28.85 4.20
N ILE A 733 17.44 27.78 4.79
CA ILE A 733 16.52 26.84 4.15
C ILE A 733 15.22 26.89 4.95
N VAL A 734 14.20 27.48 4.36
CA VAL A 734 12.88 27.65 4.99
C VAL A 734 11.96 26.54 4.51
N PHE A 735 11.43 25.77 5.44
CA PHE A 735 10.37 24.79 5.17
C PHE A 735 9.03 25.43 5.55
N ALA A 736 8.05 25.35 4.65
CA ALA A 736 6.73 25.89 4.85
C ALA A 736 5.67 24.98 4.22
N SER A 737 4.49 24.90 4.83
CA SER A 737 3.39 24.07 4.35
C SER A 737 2.05 24.78 4.41
N ASP A 738 1.10 24.33 3.60
CA ASP A 738 -0.23 24.93 3.54
C ASP A 738 -1.21 24.39 4.60
N ASN A 739 -0.95 23.20 5.16
CA ASN A 739 -1.83 22.48 6.10
C ASN A 739 -3.33 22.50 5.68
N TYR A 740 -3.60 22.56 4.37
CA TYR A 740 -4.96 22.65 3.83
C TYR A 740 -5.51 21.31 3.36
N GLY A 741 -4.66 20.31 3.15
CA GLY A 741 -5.07 19.00 2.67
C GLY A 741 -5.85 18.24 3.73
N ASN A 742 -7.18 18.22 3.61
CA ASN A 742 -8.06 17.53 4.54
C ASN A 742 -9.38 17.20 3.84
N GLU A 743 -9.81 15.95 3.95
CA GLU A 743 -11.16 15.53 3.58
C GLU A 743 -12.21 16.33 4.35
N GLU A 744 -13.38 16.53 3.74
CA GLU A 744 -14.49 17.35 4.26
C GLU A 744 -14.18 18.85 4.40
N HIS A 745 -13.00 19.34 3.98
CA HIS A 745 -12.61 20.74 4.17
C HIS A 745 -11.94 21.35 2.94
N ASP A 746 -12.58 22.35 2.35
CA ASP A 746 -11.98 23.18 1.30
C ASP A 746 -11.34 24.45 1.87
N THR A 747 -10.20 24.87 1.32
CA THR A 747 -9.61 26.17 1.69
C THR A 747 -10.28 27.32 0.92
N THR A 748 -10.19 28.53 1.49
CA THR A 748 -10.73 29.76 0.87
C THR A 748 -9.63 30.68 0.33
N THR A 749 -8.37 30.33 0.57
CA THR A 749 -7.19 31.09 0.17
C THR A 749 -6.12 30.16 -0.39
N LEU A 750 -5.15 30.74 -1.10
CA LEU A 750 -3.93 30.06 -1.54
C LEU A 750 -2.69 30.59 -0.82
N ASP A 751 -2.85 31.50 0.15
CA ASP A 751 -1.74 31.99 0.96
C ASP A 751 -1.34 30.94 2.00
N LEU A 752 -0.04 30.83 2.31
CA LEU A 752 0.42 29.93 3.37
C LEU A 752 -0.12 30.40 4.74
N PRO A 753 -0.72 29.52 5.55
CA PRO A 753 -1.25 29.89 6.86
C PRO A 753 -0.13 30.04 7.90
N ASN A 754 -0.50 30.26 9.15
CA ASN A 754 0.41 30.15 10.28
C ASN A 754 0.52 28.68 10.73
N ASN A 755 1.74 28.19 10.97
CA ASN A 755 2.00 26.82 11.46
C ASN A 755 2.72 26.82 12.80
N GLY A 756 2.69 25.68 13.49
CA GLY A 756 3.50 25.43 14.70
C GLY A 756 3.20 26.33 15.89
N GLY A 757 2.00 26.93 15.95
CA GLY A 757 1.63 27.90 16.99
C GLY A 757 2.22 29.31 16.79
N SER A 758 2.82 29.58 15.62
CA SER A 758 3.28 30.93 15.27
C SER A 758 2.11 31.89 15.10
N THR A 759 2.29 33.14 15.53
CA THR A 759 1.36 34.25 15.26
C THR A 759 1.68 35.00 13.98
N THR A 760 2.80 34.68 13.32
CA THR A 760 3.23 35.30 12.06
C THR A 760 2.90 34.40 10.88
N SER A 761 2.43 35.00 9.78
CA SER A 761 2.21 34.27 8.53
C SER A 761 3.52 33.70 8.01
N GLN A 762 3.46 32.52 7.40
CA GLN A 762 4.64 31.94 6.76
C GLN A 762 5.15 32.80 5.60
N ASN A 763 4.26 33.50 4.89
CA ASN A 763 4.64 34.49 3.88
C ASN A 763 5.51 35.62 4.45
N ASP A 764 5.14 36.19 5.61
CA ASP A 764 5.93 37.22 6.29
C ASP A 764 7.23 36.67 6.86
N MET A 765 7.20 35.44 7.39
CA MET A 765 8.40 34.75 7.86
C MET A 765 9.41 34.58 6.72
N ILE A 766 8.99 34.05 5.57
CA ILE A 766 9.85 33.84 4.40
C ILE A 766 10.41 35.18 3.91
N ALA A 767 9.58 36.21 3.80
CA ALA A 767 10.04 37.54 3.37
C ALA A 767 11.09 38.14 4.32
N GLN A 768 10.90 38.02 5.65
CA GLN A 768 11.84 38.56 6.63
C GLN A 768 13.14 37.75 6.71
N VAL A 769 13.08 36.43 6.56
CA VAL A 769 14.26 35.57 6.45
C VAL A 769 15.04 35.89 5.18
N ALA A 770 14.37 36.00 4.03
CA ALA A 770 14.98 36.35 2.76
C ALA A 770 15.63 37.75 2.77
N ALA A 771 15.00 38.72 3.43
CA ALA A 771 15.57 40.05 3.64
C ALA A 771 16.84 40.03 4.52
N ALA A 772 16.93 39.09 5.46
CA ALA A 772 18.08 38.93 6.34
C ALA A 772 19.20 38.08 5.73
N ASN A 773 18.87 37.13 4.85
CA ASN A 773 19.80 36.28 4.13
C ASN A 773 19.39 36.14 2.65
N PRO A 774 20.12 36.75 1.70
CA PRO A 774 19.78 36.66 0.27
C PRO A 774 20.00 35.26 -0.33
N HIS A 775 20.65 34.35 0.39
CA HIS A 775 20.84 32.95 0.04
C HIS A 775 19.74 32.06 0.64
N THR A 776 18.49 32.54 0.60
CA THR A 776 17.35 31.80 1.13
C THR A 776 16.80 30.82 0.09
N ILE A 777 16.67 29.55 0.46
CA ILE A 777 15.99 28.49 -0.30
C ILE A 777 14.68 28.20 0.44
N VAL A 778 13.58 28.03 -0.29
CA VAL A 778 12.29 27.61 0.28
C VAL A 778 11.94 26.21 -0.20
N VAL A 779 11.50 25.36 0.70
CA VAL A 779 10.88 24.06 0.39
C VAL A 779 9.43 24.14 0.82
N LEU A 780 8.53 23.80 -0.08
CA LEU A 780 7.10 23.89 0.08
C LEU A 780 6.46 22.51 0.14
N ASP A 781 5.67 22.28 1.19
CA ASP A 781 4.91 21.04 1.39
C ASP A 781 3.39 21.32 1.37
N ASN A 782 2.71 21.15 0.25
CA ASN A 782 1.33 21.65 0.07
C ASN A 782 0.35 20.62 -0.52
N ASN A 783 -0.95 20.84 -0.26
CA ASN A 783 -2.05 20.11 -0.86
C ASN A 783 -2.16 20.32 -2.37
N SER A 784 -1.89 21.55 -2.82
CA SER A 784 -1.96 21.95 -4.23
C SER A 784 -1.19 23.26 -4.43
N ALA A 785 -1.48 23.99 -5.49
CA ALA A 785 -0.82 25.25 -5.78
C ALA A 785 -1.11 26.34 -4.73
N ILE A 786 -0.05 27.03 -4.29
CA ILE A 786 -0.10 28.17 -3.35
C ILE A 786 0.41 29.46 -3.98
N ASN A 787 0.07 30.60 -3.38
CA ASN A 787 0.61 31.92 -3.74
C ASN A 787 2.03 32.10 -3.19
N MET A 788 2.92 32.71 -3.98
CA MET A 788 4.31 32.99 -3.58
C MET A 788 4.67 34.48 -3.68
N PRO A 789 4.12 35.37 -2.82
CA PRO A 789 4.40 36.82 -2.90
C PRO A 789 5.88 37.17 -2.67
N TRP A 790 6.60 36.30 -1.96
CA TRP A 790 8.03 36.40 -1.65
C TRP A 790 8.94 35.80 -2.73
N LEU A 791 8.40 35.22 -3.82
CA LEU A 791 9.17 34.47 -4.82
C LEU A 791 10.36 35.25 -5.37
N SER A 792 10.23 36.56 -5.58
CA SER A 792 11.31 37.42 -6.10
C SER A 792 12.47 37.61 -5.13
N GLN A 793 12.25 37.39 -3.83
CA GLN A 793 13.20 37.68 -2.73
C GLN A 793 14.12 36.49 -2.40
N VAL A 794 13.72 35.26 -2.78
CA VAL A 794 14.46 34.03 -2.45
C VAL A 794 15.34 33.56 -3.60
N ALA A 795 16.38 32.79 -3.30
CA ALA A 795 17.36 32.30 -4.26
C ALA A 795 16.95 30.98 -4.94
N GLY A 796 16.26 30.10 -4.21
CA GLY A 796 15.75 28.83 -4.74
C GLY A 796 14.40 28.44 -4.14
N VAL A 797 13.61 27.66 -4.89
CA VAL A 797 12.31 27.13 -4.44
C VAL A 797 12.15 25.70 -4.93
N PHE A 798 11.87 24.78 -4.00
CA PHE A 798 11.36 23.45 -4.28
C PHE A 798 9.88 23.38 -3.90
N GLU A 799 9.09 22.71 -4.73
CA GLU A 799 7.75 22.22 -4.41
C GLU A 799 7.83 20.70 -4.22
N ALA A 800 7.43 20.22 -3.05
CA ALA A 800 7.47 18.81 -2.68
C ALA A 800 6.08 18.20 -2.46
N PHE A 801 5.01 19.00 -2.55
CA PHE A 801 3.63 18.62 -2.21
C PHE A 801 3.58 17.95 -0.82
N TYR A 802 2.94 16.79 -0.66
CA TYR A 802 3.17 15.97 0.53
C TYR A 802 4.10 14.80 0.17
N PRO A 803 5.40 14.87 0.51
CA PRO A 803 6.42 13.94 -0.01
C PRO A 803 6.57 12.62 0.78
N GLY A 804 5.73 12.39 1.79
CA GLY A 804 5.78 11.17 2.60
C GLY A 804 6.98 11.06 3.54
N GLN A 805 7.21 9.87 4.08
CA GLN A 805 8.10 9.69 5.24
C GLN A 805 9.59 9.96 4.99
N GLN A 806 10.01 10.06 3.73
CA GLN A 806 11.44 10.21 3.36
C GLN A 806 11.84 11.65 3.01
N ILE A 807 10.99 12.64 3.30
CA ILE A 807 11.22 14.06 2.96
C ILE A 807 12.63 14.55 3.31
N GLY A 808 13.11 14.31 4.53
CA GLY A 808 14.41 14.84 4.94
C GLY A 808 15.57 14.23 4.16
N THR A 809 15.52 12.92 3.89
CA THR A 809 16.51 12.24 3.05
C THR A 809 16.49 12.80 1.63
N ALA A 810 15.30 12.86 1.01
CA ALA A 810 15.12 13.32 -0.36
C ALA A 810 15.55 14.79 -0.55
N MET A 811 15.10 15.68 0.34
CA MET A 811 15.44 17.10 0.25
C MET A 811 16.94 17.34 0.47
N ALA A 812 17.58 16.59 1.36
CA ALA A 812 19.02 16.69 1.52
C ALA A 812 19.77 16.26 0.24
N ALA A 813 19.38 15.14 -0.38
CA ALA A 813 19.98 14.66 -1.62
C ALA A 813 19.82 15.67 -2.78
N LEU A 814 18.64 16.28 -2.90
CA LEU A 814 18.35 17.29 -3.92
C LEU A 814 19.09 18.60 -3.65
N ILE A 815 19.06 19.14 -2.42
CA ILE A 815 19.68 20.42 -2.06
C ILE A 815 21.20 20.38 -2.27
N PHE A 816 21.86 19.24 -1.99
CA PHE A 816 23.29 19.06 -2.20
C PHE A 816 23.65 18.47 -3.58
N GLY A 817 22.66 18.16 -4.41
CA GLY A 817 22.84 17.70 -5.78
C GLY A 817 23.47 16.32 -5.90
N ASP A 818 23.27 15.46 -4.89
CA ASP A 818 23.46 14.01 -5.03
C ASP A 818 22.45 13.44 -6.02
N VAL A 819 21.23 14.00 -5.99
CA VAL A 819 20.18 13.78 -6.97
C VAL A 819 19.92 15.07 -7.73
N ASN A 820 19.72 14.95 -9.05
CA ASN A 820 19.34 16.06 -9.89
C ASN A 820 17.79 16.15 -9.95
N PRO A 821 17.17 17.28 -9.60
CA PRO A 821 15.72 17.42 -9.67
C PRO A 821 15.20 17.19 -11.09
N SER A 822 14.07 16.51 -11.15
CA SER A 822 13.45 16.03 -12.39
C SER A 822 11.93 15.97 -12.33
N GLY A 823 11.32 16.39 -11.21
CA GLY A 823 9.88 16.53 -11.10
C GLY A 823 9.36 17.63 -12.00
N LYS A 824 8.12 17.48 -12.47
CA LYS A 824 7.38 18.44 -13.30
C LYS A 824 6.03 18.69 -12.66
N LEU A 825 5.55 19.94 -12.66
CA LEU A 825 4.27 20.28 -12.02
C LEU A 825 3.09 19.53 -12.66
N PRO A 826 2.30 18.75 -11.91
CA PRO A 826 1.07 18.13 -12.40
C PRO A 826 -0.13 19.08 -12.32
N VAL A 827 0.04 20.28 -11.73
CA VAL A 827 -0.99 21.31 -11.60
C VAL A 827 -0.40 22.70 -11.90
N THR A 828 -1.19 23.60 -12.46
CA THR A 828 -0.76 24.96 -12.78
C THR A 828 -0.81 25.84 -11.52
N PHE A 829 0.27 26.57 -11.25
CA PHE A 829 0.32 27.48 -10.11
C PHE A 829 -0.18 28.88 -10.51
N PRO A 830 -1.27 29.39 -9.93
CA PRO A 830 -1.76 30.75 -10.21
C PRO A 830 -0.85 31.82 -9.59
N LYS A 831 -0.96 33.06 -10.08
CA LYS A 831 -0.38 34.22 -9.37
C LYS A 831 -1.28 34.68 -8.23
N SER A 832 -2.58 34.45 -8.36
CA SER A 832 -3.58 34.80 -7.36
C SER A 832 -4.85 33.96 -7.56
N LEU A 833 -5.70 33.95 -6.54
CA LEU A 833 -7.00 33.28 -6.62
C LEU A 833 -7.92 33.84 -7.72
N ALA A 834 -7.68 35.06 -8.21
CA ALA A 834 -8.46 35.63 -9.31
C ALA A 834 -8.16 34.95 -10.66
N ASP A 835 -7.02 34.25 -10.77
CA ASP A 835 -6.56 33.63 -12.03
C ASP A 835 -7.06 32.18 -12.20
N VAL A 836 -7.63 31.56 -11.16
CA VAL A 836 -8.11 30.17 -11.21
C VAL A 836 -9.37 30.04 -12.08
N PRO A 837 -9.64 28.87 -12.68
CA PRO A 837 -10.82 28.68 -13.53
C PRO A 837 -12.15 28.90 -12.79
N ALA A 838 -12.24 28.48 -11.52
CA ALA A 838 -13.44 28.62 -10.70
C ALA A 838 -13.46 29.91 -9.85
N SER A 839 -13.23 31.07 -10.48
CA SER A 839 -13.03 32.35 -9.79
C SER A 839 -14.31 33.10 -9.38
N THR A 840 -15.50 32.62 -9.77
CA THR A 840 -16.79 33.27 -9.41
C THR A 840 -17.54 32.51 -8.31
N PRO A 841 -18.42 33.18 -7.52
CA PRO A 841 -19.24 32.51 -6.50
C PRO A 841 -20.11 31.38 -7.05
N ALA A 842 -20.57 31.49 -8.30
CA ALA A 842 -21.35 30.45 -8.96
C ALA A 842 -20.52 29.19 -9.26
N GLN A 843 -19.21 29.34 -9.49
CA GLN A 843 -18.29 28.24 -9.78
C GLN A 843 -17.64 27.65 -8.52
N TRP A 844 -17.51 28.44 -7.45
CA TRP A 844 -16.90 28.01 -6.19
C TRP A 844 -17.42 28.81 -4.98
N PRO A 845 -17.93 28.17 -3.91
CA PRO A 845 -18.34 26.76 -3.83
C PRO A 845 -19.75 26.55 -4.44
N GLY A 846 -20.33 27.59 -5.07
CA GLY A 846 -21.67 27.59 -5.64
C GLY A 846 -22.62 28.60 -4.98
N THR A 847 -23.77 28.83 -5.60
CA THR A 847 -24.84 29.70 -5.08
C THR A 847 -26.20 29.08 -5.38
N ASN A 848 -27.21 29.36 -4.54
CA ASN A 848 -28.59 28.92 -4.75
C ASN A 848 -28.77 27.40 -4.97
N GLY A 849 -28.03 26.56 -4.23
CA GLY A 849 -28.15 25.11 -4.37
C GLY A 849 -27.41 24.51 -5.56
N GLN A 850 -26.55 25.28 -6.25
CA GLN A 850 -25.87 24.84 -7.47
C GLN A 850 -24.42 25.31 -7.55
N VAL A 851 -23.58 24.50 -8.19
CA VAL A 851 -22.22 24.83 -8.61
C VAL A 851 -22.13 24.74 -10.12
N GLN A 852 -21.69 25.80 -10.79
CA GLN A 852 -21.59 25.86 -12.25
C GLN A 852 -20.17 25.54 -12.69
N TYR A 853 -19.98 24.50 -13.51
CA TYR A 853 -18.69 24.24 -14.17
C TYR A 853 -18.68 24.93 -15.54
N SER A 854 -18.87 26.26 -15.52
CA SER A 854 -19.06 27.09 -16.72
C SER A 854 -17.78 27.36 -17.50
N GLU A 855 -16.62 27.04 -16.93
CA GLU A 855 -15.33 27.02 -17.61
C GLU A 855 -15.23 25.91 -18.68
N GLY A 856 -16.08 24.88 -18.57
CA GLY A 856 -16.13 23.75 -19.50
C GLY A 856 -14.78 23.01 -19.56
N LEU A 857 -14.28 22.77 -20.78
CA LEU A 857 -13.00 22.09 -21.03
C LEU A 857 -11.77 22.87 -20.55
N ASN A 858 -11.92 24.15 -20.23
CA ASN A 858 -10.83 25.03 -19.85
C ASN A 858 -10.57 24.94 -18.35
N VAL A 859 -10.03 23.80 -17.91
CA VAL A 859 -9.57 23.54 -16.53
C VAL A 859 -8.04 23.38 -16.54
N GLY A 860 -7.37 23.84 -15.48
CA GLY A 860 -5.91 23.81 -15.41
C GLY A 860 -5.25 24.70 -16.47
N TYR A 861 -4.10 24.29 -17.01
CA TYR A 861 -3.36 25.03 -18.05
C TYR A 861 -4.21 25.45 -19.25
N LYS A 862 -5.23 24.65 -19.60
CA LYS A 862 -6.20 24.96 -20.68
C LYS A 862 -6.92 26.28 -20.43
N TRP A 863 -7.25 26.59 -19.18
CA TRP A 863 -7.81 27.90 -18.76
C TRP A 863 -6.84 29.04 -19.04
N TYR A 864 -5.59 28.89 -18.58
CA TYR A 864 -4.56 29.91 -18.72
C TYR A 864 -4.23 30.18 -20.19
N ASP A 865 -4.26 29.15 -21.03
CA ASP A 865 -4.07 29.28 -22.48
C ASP A 865 -5.25 30.00 -23.12
N ALA A 866 -6.47 29.55 -22.84
CA ALA A 866 -7.70 30.14 -23.40
C ALA A 866 -7.91 31.61 -22.99
N LYS A 867 -7.47 31.99 -21.79
CA LYS A 867 -7.56 33.36 -21.26
C LYS A 867 -6.31 34.19 -21.50
N ASN A 868 -5.26 33.61 -22.06
CA ASN A 868 -3.95 34.24 -22.21
C ASN A 868 -3.41 34.82 -20.88
N ILE A 869 -3.60 34.07 -19.78
CA ILE A 869 -3.08 34.41 -18.45
C ILE A 869 -1.71 33.74 -18.33
N THR A 870 -0.70 34.50 -17.87
CA THR A 870 0.60 33.92 -17.51
C THR A 870 0.53 33.40 -16.07
N PRO A 871 0.57 32.07 -15.84
CA PRO A 871 0.60 31.51 -14.50
C PRO A 871 1.90 31.87 -13.77
N LEU A 872 1.96 31.61 -12.48
CA LEU A 872 3.21 31.71 -11.72
C LEU A 872 4.18 30.62 -12.18
N PHE A 873 3.70 29.39 -12.25
CA PHE A 873 4.39 28.27 -12.89
C PHE A 873 3.38 27.44 -13.70
N PRO A 874 3.69 27.11 -14.97
CA PRO A 874 2.76 26.40 -15.84
C PRO A 874 2.78 24.89 -15.57
N PHE A 875 1.70 24.20 -15.95
CA PHE A 875 1.65 22.74 -16.00
C PHE A 875 2.86 22.14 -16.74
N GLY A 876 3.38 21.05 -16.20
CA GLY A 876 4.53 20.33 -16.71
C GLY A 876 5.87 21.04 -16.47
N PHE A 877 5.93 22.16 -15.76
CA PHE A 877 7.18 22.89 -15.50
C PHE A 877 8.02 22.26 -14.38
N GLY A 878 9.34 22.28 -14.54
CA GLY A 878 10.30 21.93 -13.49
C GLY A 878 11.73 22.07 -13.98
N LEU A 879 12.56 22.74 -13.19
CA LEU A 879 13.97 22.98 -13.50
C LEU A 879 14.82 21.76 -13.15
N SER A 880 16.03 21.72 -13.71
CA SER A 880 17.07 20.73 -13.45
C SER A 880 18.40 21.41 -13.16
N TYR A 881 19.35 20.71 -12.54
CA TYR A 881 20.74 21.14 -12.45
C TYR A 881 21.53 20.96 -13.75
N THR A 882 20.87 20.46 -14.79
CA THR A 882 21.38 20.47 -16.17
C THR A 882 20.35 21.12 -17.10
N SER A 883 20.67 21.23 -18.39
CA SER A 883 19.76 21.76 -19.41
C SER A 883 19.52 20.73 -20.50
N PHE A 884 18.36 20.80 -21.14
CA PHE A 884 17.98 19.92 -22.23
C PHE A 884 17.56 20.71 -23.48
N GLY A 885 17.90 20.17 -24.65
CA GLY A 885 17.51 20.70 -25.95
C GLY A 885 16.64 19.70 -26.72
N PHE A 886 15.62 20.22 -27.39
CA PHE A 886 14.69 19.46 -28.25
C PHE A 886 14.94 19.80 -29.72
N SER A 887 15.02 18.79 -30.56
CA SER A 887 15.31 18.97 -31.99
C SER A 887 14.75 17.82 -32.83
N ASN A 888 14.87 17.95 -34.16
CA ASN A 888 14.56 16.89 -35.13
C ASN A 888 13.14 16.29 -34.98
N LEU A 889 12.14 17.14 -34.73
CA LEU A 889 10.75 16.68 -34.67
C LEU A 889 10.34 16.15 -36.05
N GLN A 890 9.87 14.90 -36.08
CA GLN A 890 9.34 14.24 -37.27
C GLN A 890 7.95 13.72 -36.95
N VAL A 891 6.94 14.20 -37.68
CA VAL A 891 5.55 13.77 -37.52
C VAL A 891 5.17 12.88 -38.71
N GLY A 892 4.92 11.60 -38.43
CA GLY A 892 4.46 10.65 -39.44
C GLY A 892 3.01 10.91 -39.84
N ALA A 893 2.63 10.51 -41.06
CA ALA A 893 1.23 10.54 -41.49
C ALA A 893 0.37 9.60 -40.63
N LEU A 894 -0.92 9.92 -40.49
CA LEU A 894 -1.88 9.03 -39.86
C LEU A 894 -2.07 7.78 -40.73
N SER A 895 -1.69 6.62 -40.22
CA SER A 895 -1.77 5.32 -40.91
C SER A 895 -2.27 4.25 -39.95
N GLY A 896 -3.26 3.45 -40.36
CA GLY A 896 -3.86 2.43 -39.50
C GLY A 896 -4.44 2.98 -38.20
N GLY A 897 -4.89 4.24 -38.20
CA GLY A 897 -5.44 4.93 -37.04
C GLY A 897 -4.41 5.58 -36.10
N ASN A 898 -3.11 5.51 -36.41
CA ASN A 898 -2.03 6.04 -35.57
C ASN A 898 -1.05 6.91 -36.37
N SER A 899 -0.47 7.92 -35.73
CA SER A 899 0.68 8.68 -36.20
C SER A 899 1.85 8.46 -35.25
N THR A 900 3.05 8.21 -35.80
CA THR A 900 4.28 8.11 -35.03
C THR A 900 5.00 9.45 -35.05
N VAL A 901 5.38 9.96 -33.89
CA VAL A 901 6.10 11.22 -33.72
C VAL A 901 7.46 10.93 -33.10
N HIS A 902 8.54 11.36 -33.75
CA HIS A 902 9.89 11.26 -33.22
C HIS A 902 10.43 12.62 -32.83
N VAL A 903 11.16 12.70 -31.72
CA VAL A 903 11.87 13.93 -31.29
C VAL A 903 13.20 13.54 -30.68
N THR A 904 14.26 14.32 -30.90
CA THR A 904 15.54 14.13 -30.24
C THR A 904 15.64 15.04 -29.02
N VAL A 905 15.90 14.45 -27.85
CA VAL A 905 16.22 15.16 -26.60
C VAL A 905 17.72 15.01 -26.35
N THR A 906 18.40 16.12 -26.06
CA THR A 906 19.84 16.16 -25.76
C THR A 906 20.05 16.82 -24.42
N ASN A 907 20.86 16.23 -23.54
CA ASN A 907 21.38 16.95 -22.37
C ASN A 907 22.49 17.90 -22.81
N THR A 908 22.21 19.20 -22.77
CA THR A 908 23.10 20.28 -23.20
C THR A 908 23.92 20.89 -22.06
N GLY A 909 23.69 20.46 -20.82
CA GLY A 909 24.41 20.96 -19.66
C GLY A 909 25.62 20.09 -19.28
N SER A 910 26.09 20.27 -18.05
CA SER A 910 27.34 19.68 -17.54
C SER A 910 27.12 18.57 -16.50
N ARG A 911 25.87 18.25 -16.16
CA ARG A 911 25.51 17.19 -15.20
C ARG A 911 24.61 16.16 -15.86
N ALA A 912 24.70 14.91 -15.42
CA ALA A 912 23.67 13.93 -15.75
C ALA A 912 22.33 14.39 -15.17
N GLY A 913 21.24 14.09 -15.84
CA GLY A 913 19.90 14.46 -15.39
C GLY A 913 18.82 13.72 -16.15
N THR A 914 17.61 13.81 -15.63
CA THR A 914 16.41 13.24 -16.21
C THR A 914 15.49 14.35 -16.70
N GLU A 915 14.96 14.20 -17.91
CA GLU A 915 13.97 15.10 -18.51
C GLU A 915 12.68 14.33 -18.81
N VAL A 916 11.54 15.03 -18.79
CA VAL A 916 10.23 14.55 -19.21
C VAL A 916 9.83 15.31 -20.48
N ALA A 917 9.99 14.65 -21.62
CA ALA A 917 9.51 15.19 -22.89
C ALA A 917 7.99 15.05 -22.96
N GLN A 918 7.28 16.16 -23.17
CA GLN A 918 5.82 16.22 -23.18
C GLN A 918 5.33 16.55 -24.61
N LEU A 919 4.36 15.78 -25.09
CA LEU A 919 3.71 15.97 -26.39
C LEU A 919 2.29 16.50 -26.18
N TYR A 920 2.01 17.63 -26.81
CA TYR A 920 0.71 18.26 -26.83
C TYR A 920 0.14 18.29 -28.25
N VAL A 921 -1.18 18.17 -28.36
CA VAL A 921 -1.94 18.27 -29.61
C VAL A 921 -2.78 19.54 -29.57
N GLY A 922 -2.67 20.36 -30.63
CA GLY A 922 -3.56 21.51 -30.87
C GLY A 922 -4.51 21.20 -32.03
N ASP A 923 -5.80 21.23 -31.76
CA ASP A 923 -6.84 20.86 -32.71
C ASP A 923 -7.19 22.00 -33.69
N PRO A 924 -7.85 21.69 -34.82
CA PRO A 924 -8.46 22.71 -35.66
C PRO A 924 -9.47 23.54 -34.86
N ALA A 925 -9.42 24.87 -34.96
CA ALA A 925 -10.31 25.77 -34.20
C ALA A 925 -11.83 25.47 -34.36
N SER A 926 -12.23 24.82 -35.45
CA SER A 926 -13.61 24.38 -35.69
C SER A 926 -14.13 23.33 -34.70
N THR A 927 -13.25 22.61 -34.00
CA THR A 927 -13.66 21.63 -32.98
C THR A 927 -14.06 22.32 -31.67
N GLY A 928 -13.53 23.50 -31.38
CA GLY A 928 -13.72 24.19 -30.11
C GLY A 928 -12.98 23.56 -28.92
N GLU A 929 -11.96 22.74 -29.19
CA GLU A 929 -11.05 22.18 -28.19
C GLU A 929 -10.17 23.27 -27.54
N PRO A 930 -9.58 22.97 -26.36
CA PRO A 930 -8.50 23.77 -25.77
C PRO A 930 -7.34 24.01 -26.75
N VAL A 931 -6.59 25.10 -26.52
CA VAL A 931 -5.47 25.54 -27.39
C VAL A 931 -4.52 24.40 -27.72
N HIS A 932 -4.14 23.63 -26.71
CA HIS A 932 -3.47 22.35 -26.87
C HIS A 932 -3.74 21.46 -25.66
N GLN A 933 -3.51 20.15 -25.81
CA GLN A 933 -3.77 19.17 -24.77
C GLN A 933 -2.68 18.10 -24.70
N LEU A 934 -2.31 17.67 -23.49
CA LEU A 934 -1.35 16.59 -23.29
C LEU A 934 -1.88 15.29 -23.89
N ARG A 935 -1.06 14.63 -24.71
CA ARG A 935 -1.36 13.32 -25.34
C ARG A 935 -0.17 12.34 -25.28
N GLY A 936 0.91 12.73 -24.60
CA GLY A 936 2.04 11.86 -24.37
C GLY A 936 3.11 12.51 -23.50
N TYR A 937 3.82 11.69 -22.74
CA TYR A 937 5.07 12.05 -22.10
C TYR A 937 6.03 10.86 -22.13
N GLN A 938 7.33 11.14 -22.11
CA GLN A 938 8.38 10.15 -21.95
C GLN A 938 9.51 10.73 -21.10
N ARG A 939 9.85 9.99 -20.04
CA ARG A 939 10.97 10.28 -19.14
C ARG A 939 12.26 9.71 -19.71
N VAL A 940 13.35 10.48 -19.68
CA VAL A 940 14.66 10.07 -20.24
C VAL A 940 15.82 10.59 -19.40
N THR A 941 16.71 9.69 -18.97
CA THR A 941 17.95 10.05 -18.27
C THR A 941 19.12 10.10 -19.24
N LEU A 942 19.85 11.22 -19.25
CA LEU A 942 20.93 11.48 -20.19
C LEU A 942 22.18 12.00 -19.48
N ASN A 943 23.34 11.46 -19.83
CA ASN A 943 24.63 12.03 -19.46
C ASN A 943 24.89 13.35 -20.22
N PRO A 944 25.82 14.21 -19.74
CA PRO A 944 26.19 15.44 -20.45
C PRO A 944 26.54 15.18 -21.93
N GLY A 945 25.92 15.92 -22.84
CA GLY A 945 26.11 15.80 -24.30
C GLY A 945 25.43 14.58 -24.94
N GLN A 946 24.82 13.67 -24.16
CA GLN A 946 24.09 12.53 -24.70
C GLN A 946 22.77 12.99 -25.33
N ALA A 947 22.41 12.41 -26.47
CA ALA A 947 21.14 12.59 -27.14
C ALA A 947 20.40 11.25 -27.28
N GLN A 948 19.08 11.28 -27.18
CA GLN A 948 18.20 10.14 -27.43
C GLN A 948 17.01 10.58 -28.27
N THR A 949 16.63 9.75 -29.24
CA THR A 949 15.39 9.96 -30.00
C THR A 949 14.26 9.22 -29.31
N LEU A 950 13.25 9.99 -28.89
CA LEU A 950 12.03 9.52 -28.27
C LEU A 950 10.95 9.32 -29.33
N THR A 951 10.01 8.41 -29.05
CA THR A 951 8.95 8.03 -30.00
C THR A 951 7.60 8.04 -29.31
N PHE A 952 6.70 8.90 -29.78
CA PHE A 952 5.31 8.94 -29.35
C PHE A 952 4.40 8.35 -30.42
N THR A 953 3.27 7.81 -29.96
CA THR A 953 2.14 7.45 -30.81
C THR A 953 0.98 8.38 -30.48
N VAL A 954 0.41 8.99 -31.51
CA VAL A 954 -0.82 9.78 -31.47
C VAL A 954 -1.89 9.00 -32.22
N ALA A 955 -2.87 8.45 -31.50
CA ALA A 955 -3.99 7.71 -32.05
C ALA A 955 -5.05 8.66 -32.61
N THR A 956 -5.91 8.16 -33.48
CA THR A 956 -7.06 8.92 -34.03
C THR A 956 -7.96 9.46 -32.91
N HIS A 957 -8.10 8.72 -31.81
CA HIS A 957 -8.86 9.14 -30.64
C HIS A 957 -8.18 10.27 -29.84
N ASP A 958 -6.84 10.34 -29.84
CA ASP A 958 -6.12 11.46 -29.21
C ASP A 958 -6.43 12.81 -29.88
N LEU A 959 -6.94 12.76 -31.13
CA LEU A 959 -7.36 13.87 -31.98
C LEU A 959 -8.89 14.07 -32.00
N ALA A 960 -9.63 13.27 -31.23
CA ALA A 960 -11.09 13.25 -31.26
C ALA A 960 -11.66 14.18 -30.18
N TYR A 961 -12.80 14.79 -30.51
CA TYR A 961 -13.64 15.52 -29.57
C TYR A 961 -15.00 14.84 -29.44
N TRP A 962 -15.69 15.07 -28.33
CA TRP A 962 -17.04 14.62 -28.11
C TRP A 962 -18.04 15.53 -28.82
N ASN A 963 -18.60 15.05 -29.93
CA ASN A 963 -19.62 15.77 -30.67
C ASN A 963 -21.00 15.55 -30.03
N THR A 964 -21.51 16.58 -29.35
CA THR A 964 -22.82 16.55 -28.68
C THR A 964 -24.01 16.44 -29.64
N GLY A 965 -23.86 16.83 -30.90
CA GLY A 965 -24.89 16.70 -31.93
C GLY A 965 -25.11 15.26 -32.37
N THR A 966 -24.04 14.46 -32.41
CA THR A 966 -24.09 13.03 -32.79
C THR A 966 -23.98 12.08 -31.58
N ASN A 967 -23.71 12.61 -30.39
CA ASN A 967 -23.41 11.84 -29.18
C ASN A 967 -22.32 10.79 -29.40
N ASN A 968 -21.23 11.19 -30.06
CA ASN A 968 -20.14 10.28 -30.39
C ASN A 968 -18.80 11.01 -30.53
N TRP A 969 -17.71 10.28 -30.34
CA TRP A 969 -16.35 10.77 -30.60
C TRP A 969 -16.16 11.04 -32.09
N THR A 970 -15.59 12.20 -32.41
CA THR A 970 -15.36 12.64 -33.79
C THR A 970 -13.96 13.21 -33.93
N THR A 971 -13.20 12.69 -34.88
CA THR A 971 -11.93 13.30 -35.32
C THR A 971 -12.22 14.10 -36.58
N ALA A 972 -12.12 15.43 -36.53
CA ALA A 972 -12.43 16.28 -37.67
C ALA A 972 -11.34 16.19 -38.75
N ALA A 973 -11.74 16.30 -40.03
CA ALA A 973 -10.76 16.60 -41.08
C ALA A 973 -10.09 17.95 -40.79
N GLY A 974 -8.78 18.04 -40.98
CA GLY A 974 -8.05 19.27 -40.74
C GLY A 974 -6.57 19.07 -40.48
N THR A 975 -5.90 20.17 -40.15
CA THR A 975 -4.50 20.18 -39.72
C THR A 975 -4.43 20.36 -38.22
N TYR A 976 -3.83 19.39 -37.55
CA TYR A 976 -3.55 19.39 -36.12
C TYR A 976 -2.11 19.83 -35.89
N GLN A 977 -1.86 20.57 -34.82
CA GLN A 977 -0.54 20.92 -34.35
C GLN A 977 0.00 19.82 -33.44
N ILE A 978 1.26 19.44 -33.64
CA ILE A 978 2.00 18.57 -32.72
C ILE A 978 3.09 19.43 -32.09
N LEU A 979 3.02 19.62 -30.78
CA LEU A 979 3.96 20.46 -30.03
C LEU A 979 4.71 19.60 -29.03
N VAL A 980 6.04 19.72 -28.97
CA VAL A 980 6.85 18.94 -28.03
C VAL A 980 7.85 19.83 -27.30
N GLY A 981 7.98 19.60 -25.99
CA GLY A 981 8.90 20.33 -25.12
C GLY A 981 8.96 19.78 -23.71
N ASP A 982 9.33 20.62 -22.75
CA ASP A 982 9.53 20.24 -21.34
C ASP A 982 8.46 20.79 -20.39
N SER A 983 7.49 21.55 -20.90
CA SER A 983 6.32 22.06 -20.17
C SER A 983 5.25 22.59 -21.13
N SER A 984 4.02 22.80 -20.66
CA SER A 984 2.93 23.39 -21.46
C SER A 984 3.25 24.78 -22.05
N ARG A 985 4.23 25.51 -21.50
CA ARG A 985 4.63 26.84 -21.96
C ARG A 985 6.03 26.91 -22.57
N ASN A 986 6.72 25.78 -22.71
CA ASN A 986 7.99 25.70 -23.41
C ASN A 986 7.96 24.52 -24.40
N LEU A 987 7.51 24.83 -25.61
CA LEU A 987 7.28 23.87 -26.70
C LEU A 987 8.13 24.26 -27.93
N PRO A 988 9.46 24.10 -27.85
CA PRO A 988 10.40 24.66 -28.82
C PRO A 988 10.35 24.00 -30.21
N VAL A 989 9.78 22.78 -30.32
CA VAL A 989 9.62 22.10 -31.60
C VAL A 989 8.14 21.86 -31.90
N THR A 990 7.73 22.24 -33.11
CA THR A 990 6.34 22.12 -33.57
C THR A 990 6.30 21.49 -34.95
N GLY A 991 5.24 20.72 -35.20
CA GLY A 991 4.97 20.02 -36.44
C GLY A 991 3.48 19.98 -36.71
N THR A 992 3.09 19.36 -37.82
CA THR A 992 1.67 19.24 -38.19
C THR A 992 1.31 17.80 -38.54
N LEU A 993 0.08 17.42 -38.21
CA LEU A 993 -0.54 16.16 -38.60
C LEU A 993 -1.82 16.47 -39.36
N THR A 994 -1.92 15.98 -40.59
CA THR A 994 -3.14 16.16 -41.41
C THR A 994 -4.06 14.96 -41.25
N VAL A 995 -5.32 15.22 -40.88
CA VAL A 995 -6.42 14.27 -40.96
C VAL A 995 -7.21 14.57 -42.23
N PRO A 996 -7.17 13.69 -43.26
CA PRO A 996 -7.72 14.01 -44.58
C PRO A 996 -9.26 14.02 -44.62
N THR A 997 -9.91 13.23 -43.76
CA THR A 997 -11.36 13.06 -43.75
C THR A 997 -11.86 12.94 -42.32
N THR A 998 -13.03 13.51 -42.02
CA THR A 998 -13.66 13.37 -40.72
C THR A 998 -13.96 11.91 -40.44
N VAL A 999 -13.50 11.42 -39.29
CA VAL A 999 -13.76 10.07 -38.80
C VAL A 999 -14.71 10.21 -37.64
N ASN A 1000 -15.94 9.73 -37.80
CA ASN A 1000 -16.79 9.46 -36.66
C ASN A 1000 -16.20 8.22 -36.02
N ALA A 1001 -15.54 8.39 -34.87
CA ALA A 1001 -15.04 7.29 -34.10
C ALA A 1001 -16.25 6.57 -33.48
N ALA A 1002 -16.94 5.73 -34.26
CA ALA A 1002 -17.73 4.64 -33.71
C ALA A 1002 -16.74 3.66 -33.08
N MET A 1003 -16.23 4.02 -31.90
CA MET A 1003 -15.22 3.28 -31.16
C MET A 1003 -15.68 3.10 -29.72
N ALA A 1004 -16.72 2.29 -29.53
CA ALA A 1004 -16.62 1.33 -28.45
C ALA A 1004 -15.74 0.18 -29.00
N ALA A 1005 -14.53 0.03 -28.45
CA ALA A 1005 -13.63 -1.12 -28.59
C ALA A 1005 -12.65 -1.24 -29.78
N THR A 1006 -12.03 -0.17 -30.27
CA THR A 1006 -10.80 -0.33 -31.09
C THR A 1006 -9.76 0.77 -30.85
N ILE A 1007 -9.29 0.90 -29.61
CA ILE A 1007 -8.04 1.59 -29.32
C ILE A 1007 -7.17 0.60 -28.55
N THR A 1008 -6.12 0.17 -29.23
CA THR A 1008 -4.98 -0.57 -28.71
C THR A 1008 -4.45 0.10 -27.44
N PRO A 1009 -4.21 -0.61 -26.32
CA PRO A 1009 -3.36 -0.10 -25.25
C PRO A 1009 -1.99 0.27 -25.84
N LYS A 1010 -1.61 1.54 -25.72
CA LYS A 1010 -0.28 2.03 -26.09
C LYS A 1010 0.76 1.32 -25.21
N ALA A 1011 1.71 0.68 -25.89
CA ALA A 1011 2.84 -0.05 -25.34
C ALA A 1011 3.49 0.65 -24.14
N ALA A 1012 3.70 -0.10 -23.06
CA ALA A 1012 4.69 0.25 -22.06
C ALA A 1012 6.07 0.23 -22.72
N ALA A 1013 6.90 1.24 -22.40
CA ALA A 1013 8.22 1.43 -22.98
C ALA A 1013 9.08 0.17 -22.83
N ALA A 1014 9.69 -0.25 -23.94
CA ALA A 1014 10.70 -1.29 -23.95
C ALA A 1014 12.05 -0.73 -23.46
N GLY A 1015 12.62 -1.38 -22.44
CA GLY A 1015 14.07 -1.38 -22.23
C GLY A 1015 14.54 -1.45 -20.79
N GLN A 1016 14.89 -2.66 -20.31
CA GLN A 1016 16.26 -3.04 -19.99
C GLN A 1016 16.35 -4.54 -19.66
N ALA A 1017 17.47 -5.16 -20.04
CA ALA A 1017 17.67 -6.59 -20.06
C ALA A 1017 17.94 -7.19 -18.67
N ALA A 1018 17.27 -8.29 -18.34
CA ALA A 1018 17.69 -9.25 -17.32
C ALA A 1018 17.17 -10.66 -17.66
N THR A 1019 17.90 -11.67 -17.20
CA THR A 1019 17.94 -13.08 -17.61
C THR A 1019 16.61 -13.87 -17.55
N ALA A 1020 16.51 -14.89 -18.42
CA ALA A 1020 15.31 -15.66 -18.78
C ALA A 1020 14.47 -16.22 -17.62
N ALA A 1021 13.29 -15.61 -17.43
CA ALA A 1021 12.11 -16.16 -16.76
C ALA A 1021 11.19 -16.89 -17.77
N PRO A 1022 10.25 -17.75 -17.34
CA PRO A 1022 9.20 -18.29 -18.23
C PRO A 1022 8.45 -17.15 -18.95
N LEU A 1023 8.08 -17.37 -20.22
CA LEU A 1023 7.37 -16.36 -21.01
C LEU A 1023 6.03 -16.03 -20.35
N THR A 1024 5.87 -14.80 -19.87
CA THR A 1024 4.58 -14.30 -19.40
C THR A 1024 3.64 -14.18 -20.59
N VAL A 1025 2.47 -14.82 -20.51
CA VAL A 1025 1.41 -14.73 -21.52
C VAL A 1025 0.28 -13.90 -20.93
N PRO A 1026 -0.15 -12.80 -21.58
CA PRO A 1026 -1.25 -11.97 -21.09
C PRO A 1026 -2.52 -12.78 -20.87
N ASN A 1027 -3.23 -12.55 -19.77
CA ASN A 1027 -4.54 -13.14 -19.53
C ASN A 1027 -5.59 -12.03 -19.63
N PRO A 1028 -6.55 -12.07 -20.58
CA PRO A 1028 -7.59 -11.05 -20.68
C PRO A 1028 -8.64 -11.17 -19.56
N HIS A 1029 -8.50 -12.11 -18.63
CA HIS A 1029 -9.38 -12.39 -17.48
C HIS A 1029 -10.85 -12.73 -17.84
N GLY A 1030 -11.23 -12.63 -19.12
CA GLY A 1030 -12.52 -12.97 -19.67
C GLY A 1030 -12.80 -12.17 -20.95
N MET A 1031 -13.59 -12.73 -21.86
CA MET A 1031 -14.00 -12.15 -23.13
C MET A 1031 -15.49 -12.42 -23.30
N SER A 1032 -16.25 -11.47 -23.83
CA SER A 1032 -17.64 -11.71 -24.18
C SER A 1032 -18.05 -10.94 -25.44
N GLY A 1033 -19.02 -11.46 -26.18
CA GLY A 1033 -19.58 -10.79 -27.36
C GLY A 1033 -20.72 -11.59 -28.00
N PRO A 1034 -21.58 -10.97 -28.83
CA PRO A 1034 -22.71 -11.66 -29.43
C PRO A 1034 -22.29 -12.70 -30.48
N VAL A 1035 -23.12 -13.73 -30.68
CA VAL A 1035 -22.99 -14.65 -31.83
C VAL A 1035 -23.08 -13.83 -33.12
N HIS A 1036 -22.26 -14.19 -34.11
CA HIS A 1036 -22.09 -13.52 -35.40
C HIS A 1036 -21.41 -12.14 -35.36
N ALA A 1037 -21.06 -11.63 -34.17
CA ALA A 1037 -20.18 -10.47 -34.07
C ALA A 1037 -18.76 -10.85 -34.49
N ALA A 1038 -18.20 -10.10 -35.43
CA ALA A 1038 -16.83 -10.28 -35.86
C ALA A 1038 -15.87 -9.81 -34.77
N VAL A 1039 -14.83 -10.61 -34.52
CA VAL A 1039 -13.68 -10.24 -33.69
C VAL A 1039 -12.45 -10.14 -34.55
N ASP A 1040 -11.63 -9.15 -34.25
CA ASP A 1040 -10.36 -8.93 -34.93
C ASP A 1040 -9.38 -8.18 -34.01
N TRP A 1041 -8.62 -8.90 -33.19
CA TRP A 1041 -7.73 -8.31 -32.18
C TRP A 1041 -6.48 -9.15 -31.94
N THR A 1042 -5.38 -8.51 -31.54
CA THR A 1042 -4.13 -9.19 -31.20
C THR A 1042 -4.06 -9.46 -29.71
N PHE A 1043 -4.02 -10.74 -29.34
CA PHE A 1043 -3.96 -11.27 -27.98
C PHE A 1043 -2.79 -10.72 -27.15
N ASP A 1044 -1.66 -10.51 -27.78
CA ASP A 1044 -0.46 -9.95 -27.18
C ASP A 1044 0.21 -8.99 -28.17
N PRO A 1045 -0.13 -7.69 -28.13
CA PRO A 1045 0.34 -6.72 -29.11
C PRO A 1045 1.83 -6.34 -28.94
N ASN A 1046 2.46 -6.74 -27.82
CA ASN A 1046 3.84 -6.35 -27.46
C ASN A 1046 4.89 -7.43 -27.77
N ALA A 1047 4.47 -8.62 -28.20
CA ALA A 1047 5.35 -9.75 -28.40
C ALA A 1047 5.96 -9.84 -29.81
N SER A 1048 7.13 -9.21 -29.99
CA SER A 1048 7.96 -9.47 -31.18
C SER A 1048 8.71 -10.80 -31.03
N GLY A 1049 8.57 -11.72 -32.00
CA GLY A 1049 9.33 -12.97 -32.04
C GLY A 1049 8.72 -14.17 -31.29
N LEU A 1050 7.44 -14.09 -30.92
CA LEU A 1050 6.67 -15.20 -30.35
C LEU A 1050 5.72 -15.82 -31.39
N ALA A 1051 5.48 -17.12 -31.28
CA ALA A 1051 4.49 -17.88 -32.05
C ALA A 1051 3.37 -18.36 -31.13
N TYR A 1052 2.13 -18.14 -31.53
CA TYR A 1052 0.94 -18.42 -30.71
C TYR A 1052 0.11 -19.60 -31.23
N THR A 1053 -0.47 -20.34 -30.30
CA THR A 1053 -1.48 -21.37 -30.57
C THR A 1053 -2.59 -21.28 -29.54
N ALA A 1054 -3.84 -21.56 -29.93
CA ALA A 1054 -4.97 -21.61 -29.01
C ALA A 1054 -5.71 -22.95 -29.07
N THR A 1055 -6.25 -23.35 -27.92
CA THR A 1055 -7.21 -24.46 -27.80
C THR A 1055 -8.50 -23.96 -27.16
N GLY A 1056 -9.63 -24.56 -27.53
CA GLY A 1056 -10.93 -24.28 -26.91
C GLY A 1056 -11.60 -22.99 -27.36
N LEU A 1057 -11.30 -22.51 -28.58
CA LEU A 1057 -11.95 -21.35 -29.17
C LEU A 1057 -13.46 -21.56 -29.45
N PRO A 1058 -14.28 -20.50 -29.37
CA PRO A 1058 -15.65 -20.55 -29.88
C PRO A 1058 -15.68 -20.98 -31.35
N PRO A 1059 -16.64 -21.82 -31.79
CA PRO A 1059 -16.78 -22.21 -33.19
C PRO A 1059 -16.90 -20.99 -34.10
N GLY A 1060 -16.02 -20.86 -35.09
CA GLY A 1060 -15.96 -19.71 -36.00
C GLY A 1060 -14.94 -18.63 -35.62
N ILE A 1061 -14.25 -18.79 -34.49
CA ILE A 1061 -13.11 -17.96 -34.06
C ILE A 1061 -11.80 -18.71 -34.32
N ALA A 1062 -10.79 -18.01 -34.83
CA ALA A 1062 -9.45 -18.54 -35.08
C ALA A 1062 -8.36 -17.65 -34.45
N LEU A 1063 -7.24 -18.25 -34.04
CA LEU A 1063 -6.01 -17.54 -33.63
C LEU A 1063 -4.91 -17.76 -34.66
N SER A 1064 -4.33 -16.68 -35.19
CA SER A 1064 -3.15 -16.75 -36.04
C SER A 1064 -1.87 -16.98 -35.24
N SER A 1065 -0.82 -17.46 -35.89
CA SER A 1065 0.50 -17.66 -35.28
C SER A 1065 1.14 -16.37 -34.76
N ALA A 1066 0.69 -15.20 -35.23
CA ALA A 1066 1.10 -13.89 -34.74
C ALA A 1066 0.27 -13.40 -33.54
N GLY A 1067 -0.56 -14.26 -32.94
CA GLY A 1067 -1.36 -13.92 -31.77
C GLY A 1067 -2.64 -13.14 -32.08
N ARG A 1068 -3.07 -13.07 -33.35
CA ARG A 1068 -4.30 -12.34 -33.75
C ARG A 1068 -5.53 -13.26 -33.81
N PHE A 1069 -6.55 -12.97 -33.01
CA PHE A 1069 -7.87 -13.58 -33.09
C PHE A 1069 -8.71 -12.97 -34.21
N THR A 1070 -9.34 -13.79 -35.03
CA THR A 1070 -10.19 -13.38 -36.16
C THR A 1070 -11.43 -14.28 -36.27
N GLY A 1071 -12.49 -13.80 -36.93
CA GLY A 1071 -13.70 -14.58 -37.22
C GLY A 1071 -14.91 -14.13 -36.42
N ALA A 1072 -15.96 -14.95 -36.35
CA ALA A 1072 -17.17 -14.66 -35.58
C ALA A 1072 -17.69 -15.93 -34.92
N ALA A 1073 -18.10 -15.85 -33.66
CA ALA A 1073 -18.66 -17.00 -32.97
C ALA A 1073 -19.97 -17.39 -33.67
N THR A 1074 -20.11 -18.64 -34.07
CA THR A 1074 -21.28 -19.15 -34.81
C THR A 1074 -22.30 -19.83 -33.89
N LYS A 1075 -21.98 -19.96 -32.59
CA LYS A 1075 -22.81 -20.60 -31.59
C LYS A 1075 -22.67 -19.91 -30.25
N ALA A 1076 -23.79 -19.64 -29.59
CA ALA A 1076 -23.80 -19.12 -28.23
C ALA A 1076 -23.25 -20.16 -27.25
N GLY A 1077 -22.53 -19.72 -26.23
CA GLY A 1077 -21.94 -20.58 -25.21
C GLY A 1077 -20.68 -20.00 -24.59
N THR A 1078 -20.19 -20.69 -23.57
CA THR A 1078 -18.98 -20.33 -22.84
C THR A 1078 -17.86 -21.27 -23.23
N PHE A 1079 -16.73 -20.71 -23.68
CA PHE A 1079 -15.60 -21.45 -24.22
C PHE A 1079 -14.34 -21.16 -23.41
N THR A 1080 -13.65 -22.20 -22.93
CA THR A 1080 -12.37 -22.05 -22.23
C THR A 1080 -11.25 -21.96 -23.25
N VAL A 1081 -10.70 -20.77 -23.43
CA VAL A 1081 -9.62 -20.53 -24.39
C VAL A 1081 -8.29 -20.55 -23.65
N THR A 1082 -7.42 -21.49 -24.02
CA THR A 1082 -6.01 -21.49 -23.59
C THR A 1082 -5.15 -21.05 -24.75
N VAL A 1083 -4.41 -19.96 -24.57
CA VAL A 1083 -3.42 -19.48 -25.53
C VAL A 1083 -2.04 -19.82 -25.01
N THR A 1084 -1.20 -20.39 -25.86
CA THR A 1084 0.20 -20.71 -25.58
C THR A 1084 1.10 -19.88 -26.49
N ALA A 1085 2.09 -19.21 -25.93
CA ALA A 1085 3.13 -18.49 -26.65
C ALA A 1085 4.45 -19.26 -26.60
N ARG A 1086 5.22 -19.26 -27.69
CA ARG A 1086 6.56 -19.86 -27.78
C ARG A 1086 7.54 -18.91 -28.44
N ASN A 1087 8.74 -18.74 -27.90
CA ASN A 1087 9.80 -17.95 -28.56
C ASN A 1087 10.70 -18.82 -29.45
N ALA A 1088 11.55 -18.18 -30.27
CA ALA A 1088 12.51 -18.87 -31.14
C ALA A 1088 13.56 -19.71 -30.37
N ALA A 1089 13.75 -19.47 -29.07
CA ALA A 1089 14.65 -20.21 -28.20
C ALA A 1089 13.97 -21.43 -27.52
N GLY A 1090 12.69 -21.69 -27.77
CA GLY A 1090 11.94 -22.83 -27.26
C GLY A 1090 11.31 -22.66 -25.88
N ALA A 1091 11.42 -21.48 -25.25
CA ALA A 1091 10.67 -21.17 -24.03
C ALA A 1091 9.18 -21.02 -24.37
N SER A 1092 8.30 -21.43 -23.45
CA SER A 1092 6.85 -21.39 -23.63
C SER A 1092 6.14 -20.91 -22.37
N GLY A 1093 5.01 -20.22 -22.54
CA GLY A 1093 4.07 -19.91 -21.48
C GLY A 1093 2.63 -20.01 -21.99
N SER A 1094 1.65 -19.99 -21.11
CA SER A 1094 0.24 -20.06 -21.47
C SER A 1094 -0.65 -19.25 -20.55
N ALA A 1095 -1.74 -18.70 -21.09
CA ALA A 1095 -2.82 -18.09 -20.33
C ALA A 1095 -4.16 -18.72 -20.72
N THR A 1096 -5.01 -18.93 -19.73
CA THR A 1096 -6.35 -19.51 -19.91
C THR A 1096 -7.39 -18.50 -19.45
N PHE A 1097 -8.36 -18.24 -20.32
CA PHE A 1097 -9.46 -17.29 -20.07
C PHE A 1097 -10.76 -17.81 -20.65
N VAL A 1098 -11.84 -17.11 -20.32
CA VAL A 1098 -13.20 -17.48 -20.70
C VAL A 1098 -13.65 -16.62 -21.87
N TRP A 1099 -14.22 -17.22 -22.91
CA TRP A 1099 -14.89 -16.48 -23.99
C TRP A 1099 -16.37 -16.83 -24.04
N THR A 1100 -17.23 -15.88 -23.70
CA THR A 1100 -18.69 -16.03 -23.70
C THR A 1100 -19.28 -15.46 -24.99
N ALA A 1101 -19.78 -16.32 -25.87
CA ALA A 1101 -20.60 -15.92 -27.01
C ALA A 1101 -22.07 -15.82 -26.56
N THR A 1102 -22.62 -14.62 -26.46
CA THR A 1102 -24.01 -14.39 -26.03
C THR A 1102 -24.97 -14.46 -27.23
N PRO A 1103 -26.19 -15.01 -27.07
CA PRO A 1103 -27.17 -15.12 -28.17
C PRO A 1103 -27.41 -13.83 -28.94
#